data_AF-A0A523LP33-F1
#
_entry.id   AF-A0A523LP33-F1
#
_cell.length_a   1.000
_cell.length_b   1.000
_cell.length_c   1.000
_cell.angle_alpha   90.00
_cell.angle_beta   90.00
_cell.angle_gamma   90.00
#
_symmetry.space_group_name_H-M   'P 1'
#
loop_
_entity.id
_entity.type
_entity.pdbx_description
1 polymer ?
#
loop_
_entity_poly.entity_id
_entity_poly.type
_entity_poly.pdbx_seq_one_letter_code
_entity_poly.pdbx_strand_id
1 'polypeptide(L)'
;MRAYVTITRENHREELLNSVRAALKQQRPVVAGKKLAATFVDLFFARVATDELEQRDPADLAALAAAMLDFGWKRQPGVAKVRAYNPAMDTHGWEARSTIVEIVNDDMPFLVDSVSMAVAEHHCTVHLTIHPTLDVVRDGDGNITDIGPRGNGRDVLTESFVYMEIDRQNSRHALRRIRKSVEEALADVRAAVDDWSEMRDKALAVSQEIGVTRADVDDEWLSETRDFVDWMARDHFTFLGYKQYDLRDKDGELWLYPDDATGLGLLNSKRSGGKEGRKISGEAQELVDNPELIVFTKTNARATVHRTGYMDYVGVMRFDGHGRIIGEHRFLGQFTSGVYSRAPRDIPLLRLKVRNVLQRSGLSRGGHGGKALMHILDTLPRDELFQGSEEEIYTLAMGILNLQERRQTRLFIRKGRFGRFFSCLVYIPRDRFNTEVRENIQGILRRALKGVRLDYTVQVFDTPLARVHVFVRTRPGEDVVDYNVVEIEQRLVEAVRSWQDQLEEILVGKVGEGKGLELARRFGQAFPAAYTEDVGPWVASFDVLNLAAVKDEDDLGMSLYRPRKRRGSGMLRFKVFRYHHTIPLSDAVPMLENMGLRIVSERPYELNPADGRTMWIQDFDMIPGSQIELKLDQVRDIFQETFLRVWRGEAENDGFNRLVLSARLDWRQVSLIRAVCKYLLQTGLPFSQPYMEQTLADYPVIARLLVELFEARFDPRFRKRDEAAGVLEHCLHEELEEVRSLDADRILRSFIGVIKAALRTNYYQVTADGEPKPAIAFKLDSSKVPELPEPRPMFEIFVYAPHMEGVHLRGGEVARGGLRWSDRREDFRTEVLGLMKAQMVKNTVIVPVGAKGGFVLKRAPDTSDRDAVLAEGVRCYRHFVSSLLDITDNIVDGDIVPPPDVVRYDGDDPYLVVAADKGTATFSDIANDVAESYQFWLGDAFASGGSVGYDHKKMGITARGAWESVKRHFREMGRDIQRESFDVVGIGDMSGDVFGNGMLLSDHIRLKAAFNHLHIFIDPDPDPAASYAERDRLFELPRSGWADYDAKLISKGGGVWSRQEKSIPLSPELRDWLGVAEERLAPNELIRALLKAPADLLWNGGIGTYVKARSESQSDAGDRSNDGVRVNGRDLRCLVVGEGGNLGFTQRGRIEYALNGGRLNTDFIDNSAGVNCSDHEVNIKILLNDAVRAGRLMQKSRPRLMASMTDEVAGLVLRSNYLQTQAISMMEAQATARLGEHGDFITLLEHRNVL
;
A
#
# COMPACT_ATOMS: atom_id res chain seq x y z
N MET A 1 -41.22 -14.40 40.86
CA MET A 1 -39.79 -14.10 40.60
C MET A 1 -39.25 -12.94 41.43
N ARG A 2 -39.86 -11.73 41.46
CA ARG A 2 -39.36 -10.61 42.28
C ARG A 2 -39.18 -10.95 43.78
N ALA A 3 -40.13 -11.64 44.43
CA ALA A 3 -40.00 -12.03 45.84
C ALA A 3 -38.88 -13.07 46.12
N TYR A 4 -38.58 -13.96 45.16
CA TYR A 4 -37.51 -14.98 45.32
C TYR A 4 -36.11 -14.37 45.17
N VAL A 5 -35.96 -13.33 44.33
CA VAL A 5 -34.71 -12.60 44.11
C VAL A 5 -34.40 -11.64 45.28
N THR A 6 -35.42 -11.08 45.93
CA THR A 6 -35.22 -10.21 47.11
C THR A 6 -34.71 -11.01 48.33
N ILE A 7 -35.28 -12.20 48.60
CA ILE A 7 -34.89 -13.04 49.75
C ILE A 7 -33.47 -13.62 49.61
N THR A 8 -33.05 -13.97 48.39
CA THR A 8 -31.68 -14.47 48.14
C THR A 8 -30.63 -13.37 48.26
N ARG A 9 -30.93 -12.14 47.84
CA ARG A 9 -30.03 -10.98 48.01
C ARG A 9 -29.87 -10.52 49.46
N GLU A 10 -30.93 -10.58 50.28
CA GLU A 10 -30.84 -10.22 51.69
C GLU A 10 -30.03 -11.23 52.51
N ASN A 11 -30.19 -12.53 52.26
CA ASN A 11 -29.39 -13.57 52.92
C ASN A 11 -27.89 -13.47 52.57
N HIS A 12 -27.58 -13.18 51.30
CA HIS A 12 -26.18 -13.06 50.87
C HIS A 12 -25.49 -11.81 51.44
N ARG A 13 -26.23 -10.70 51.57
CA ARG A 13 -25.75 -9.49 52.26
C ARG A 13 -25.41 -9.77 53.73
N GLU A 14 -26.27 -10.51 54.43
CA GLU A 14 -26.06 -10.94 55.82
C GLU A 14 -24.78 -11.81 55.95
N GLU A 15 -24.56 -12.78 55.05
CA GLU A 15 -23.35 -13.61 55.01
C GLU A 15 -22.08 -12.78 54.81
N LEU A 16 -22.14 -11.80 53.90
CA LEU A 16 -21.02 -10.90 53.62
C LEU A 16 -20.69 -10.03 54.84
N LEU A 17 -21.70 -9.38 55.44
CA LEU A 17 -21.51 -8.58 56.65
C LEU A 17 -21.02 -9.42 57.83
N ASN A 18 -21.46 -10.69 57.95
CA ASN A 18 -20.93 -11.62 58.95
C ASN A 18 -19.45 -11.92 58.72
N SER A 19 -19.01 -12.04 57.47
CA SER A 19 -17.59 -12.20 57.09
C SER A 19 -16.79 -10.95 57.42
N VAL A 20 -17.32 -9.75 57.17
CA VAL A 20 -16.70 -8.47 57.55
C VAL A 20 -16.53 -8.36 59.08
N ARG A 21 -17.58 -8.70 59.85
CA ARG A 21 -17.51 -8.72 61.33
C ARG A 21 -16.45 -9.73 61.83
N ALA A 22 -16.32 -10.88 61.15
CA ALA A 22 -15.31 -11.88 61.50
C ALA A 22 -13.89 -11.38 61.23
N ALA A 23 -13.65 -10.74 60.09
CA ALA A 23 -12.37 -10.11 59.75
C ALA A 23 -12.02 -8.97 60.73
N LEU A 24 -13.00 -8.14 61.10
CA LEU A 24 -12.81 -7.05 62.07
C LEU A 24 -12.36 -7.55 63.46
N LYS A 25 -12.85 -8.72 63.89
CA LYS A 25 -12.42 -9.35 65.15
C LYS A 25 -10.94 -9.77 65.12
N GLN A 26 -10.38 -10.05 63.95
CA GLN A 26 -8.98 -10.42 63.77
C GLN A 26 -8.05 -9.20 63.71
N GLN A 27 -8.50 -8.08 63.12
CA GLN A 27 -7.69 -6.88 62.92
C GLN A 27 -7.43 -6.05 64.20
N ARG A 28 -8.18 -6.25 65.30
CA ARG A 28 -8.09 -5.50 66.58
C ARG A 28 -8.10 -3.96 66.37
N PRO A 29 -9.28 -3.29 66.26
CA PRO A 29 -9.33 -1.83 66.19
C PRO A 29 -8.57 -1.20 67.37
N VAL A 30 -7.78 -0.15 67.10
CA VAL A 30 -6.73 0.32 68.01
C VAL A 30 -7.31 0.91 69.30
N VAL A 31 -8.56 1.40 69.27
CA VAL A 31 -9.14 2.15 70.40
C VAL A 31 -10.54 1.67 70.83
N ALA A 32 -11.36 1.09 69.94
CA ALA A 32 -12.75 0.72 70.24
C ALA A 32 -12.94 -0.72 70.75
N GLY A 33 -13.82 -0.91 71.75
CA GLY A 33 -14.22 -2.25 72.22
C GLY A 33 -14.94 -3.08 71.15
N LYS A 34 -14.74 -4.40 71.14
CA LYS A 34 -15.26 -5.34 70.10
C LYS A 34 -16.77 -5.22 69.82
N LYS A 35 -17.58 -4.87 70.83
CA LYS A 35 -19.03 -4.71 70.69
C LYS A 35 -19.40 -3.47 69.89
N LEU A 36 -18.77 -2.33 70.19
CA LEU A 36 -18.99 -1.06 69.51
C LEU A 36 -18.59 -1.15 68.03
N ALA A 37 -17.46 -1.81 67.75
CA ALA A 37 -16.96 -1.97 66.39
C ALA A 37 -17.89 -2.83 65.50
N ALA A 38 -18.50 -3.88 66.06
CA ALA A 38 -19.49 -4.69 65.35
C ALA A 38 -20.78 -3.90 65.05
N THR A 39 -21.30 -3.15 66.03
CA THR A 39 -22.45 -2.26 65.82
C THR A 39 -22.15 -1.20 64.76
N PHE A 40 -20.93 -0.67 64.71
CA PHE A 40 -20.54 0.34 63.72
C PHE A 40 -20.59 -0.22 62.31
N VAL A 41 -20.06 -1.43 62.06
CA VAL A 41 -20.11 -2.07 60.73
C VAL A 41 -21.54 -2.18 60.20
N ASP A 42 -22.47 -2.59 61.07
CA ASP A 42 -23.87 -2.78 60.70
C ASP A 42 -24.52 -1.47 60.30
N LEU A 43 -24.27 -0.41 61.08
CA LEU A 43 -24.81 0.92 60.81
C LEU A 43 -24.09 1.59 59.63
N PHE A 44 -22.79 1.34 59.45
CA PHE A 44 -21.96 1.99 58.46
C PHE A 44 -22.27 1.50 57.04
N PHE A 45 -22.41 0.18 56.87
CA PHE A 45 -22.76 -0.40 55.57
C PHE A 45 -24.27 -0.52 55.35
N ALA A 46 -25.12 -0.13 56.32
CA ALA A 46 -26.59 -0.31 56.27
C ALA A 46 -27.23 0.11 54.94
N ARG A 47 -26.77 1.23 54.35
CA ARG A 47 -27.34 1.82 53.11
C ARG A 47 -26.47 1.62 51.86
N VAL A 48 -25.35 0.92 51.96
CA VAL A 48 -24.48 0.61 50.81
C VAL A 48 -25.11 -0.52 50.00
N ALA A 49 -25.13 -0.42 48.66
CA ALA A 49 -25.71 -1.45 47.80
C ALA A 49 -24.96 -2.78 47.92
N THR A 50 -25.67 -3.92 47.93
CA THR A 50 -25.03 -5.23 48.10
C THR A 50 -24.00 -5.51 46.98
N ASP A 51 -24.31 -5.10 45.74
CA ASP A 51 -23.40 -5.25 44.59
C ASP A 51 -22.08 -4.47 44.74
N GLU A 52 -22.04 -3.39 45.53
CA GLU A 52 -20.80 -2.64 45.84
C GLU A 52 -19.97 -3.33 46.93
N LEU A 53 -20.64 -3.98 47.89
CA LEU A 53 -19.98 -4.74 48.95
C LEU A 53 -19.37 -6.04 48.40
N GLU A 54 -20.05 -6.72 47.48
CA GLU A 54 -19.58 -7.98 46.86
C GLU A 54 -18.30 -7.82 46.02
N GLN A 55 -18.05 -6.61 45.51
CA GLN A 55 -16.85 -6.33 44.71
C GLN A 55 -15.56 -6.22 45.55
N ARG A 56 -15.65 -6.40 46.87
CA ARG A 56 -14.54 -6.18 47.80
C ARG A 56 -14.35 -7.37 48.72
N ASP A 57 -13.09 -7.62 49.07
CA ASP A 57 -12.77 -8.61 50.07
C ASP A 57 -13.35 -8.17 51.44
N PRO A 58 -14.04 -9.05 52.18
CA PRO A 58 -14.50 -8.75 53.53
C PRO A 58 -13.42 -8.20 54.47
N ALA A 59 -12.15 -8.56 54.27
CA ALA A 59 -11.01 -8.03 55.03
C ALA A 59 -10.75 -6.53 54.74
N ASP A 60 -10.90 -6.10 53.49
CA ASP A 60 -10.74 -4.69 53.10
C ASP A 60 -11.90 -3.84 53.62
N LEU A 61 -13.13 -4.37 53.54
CA LEU A 61 -14.31 -3.73 54.12
C LEU A 61 -14.18 -3.58 55.65
N ALA A 62 -13.61 -4.58 56.33
CA ALA A 62 -13.34 -4.53 57.76
C ALA A 62 -12.29 -3.46 58.09
N ALA A 63 -11.21 -3.39 57.31
CA ALA A 63 -10.14 -2.40 57.50
C ALA A 63 -10.63 -0.96 57.27
N LEU A 64 -11.46 -0.76 56.25
CA LEU A 64 -12.12 0.51 55.95
C LEU A 64 -13.01 0.96 57.12
N ALA A 65 -13.90 0.09 57.60
CA ALA A 65 -14.80 0.41 58.71
C ALA A 65 -14.02 0.68 60.01
N ALA A 66 -12.95 -0.09 60.27
CA ALA A 66 -12.05 0.13 61.40
C ALA A 66 -11.36 1.49 61.32
N ALA A 67 -10.79 1.83 60.16
CA ALA A 67 -10.10 3.10 59.94
C ALA A 67 -11.04 4.31 60.12
N MET A 68 -12.28 4.20 59.66
CA MET A 68 -13.31 5.24 59.83
C MET A 68 -13.74 5.38 61.30
N LEU A 69 -13.93 4.27 62.01
CA LEU A 69 -14.28 4.29 63.44
C LEU A 69 -13.14 4.87 64.29
N ASP A 70 -11.89 4.46 64.05
CA ASP A 70 -10.72 4.99 64.74
C ASP A 70 -10.54 6.50 64.43
N PHE A 71 -10.81 6.92 63.20
CA PHE A 71 -10.83 8.35 62.85
C PHE A 71 -11.91 9.11 63.61
N GLY A 72 -13.12 8.56 63.73
CA GLY A 72 -14.23 9.18 64.45
C GLY A 72 -14.16 9.07 65.98
N TRP A 73 -13.26 8.25 66.53
CA TRP A 73 -13.21 7.91 67.96
C TRP A 73 -13.22 9.14 68.87
N LYS A 74 -12.33 10.11 68.60
CA LYS A 74 -12.23 11.36 69.37
C LYS A 74 -12.60 12.57 68.52
N ARG A 75 -13.65 13.29 68.92
CA ARG A 75 -14.14 14.54 68.30
C ARG A 75 -14.91 15.37 69.33
N GLN A 76 -14.75 16.69 69.29
CA GLN A 76 -15.56 17.62 70.08
C GLN A 76 -16.82 18.04 69.29
N PRO A 77 -18.00 18.18 69.92
CA PRO A 77 -19.20 18.71 69.26
C PRO A 77 -18.92 20.08 68.63
N GLY A 78 -19.52 20.37 67.47
CA GLY A 78 -19.29 21.64 66.79
C GLY A 78 -18.06 21.70 65.87
N VAL A 79 -17.18 20.71 65.93
CA VAL A 79 -15.92 20.68 65.16
C VAL A 79 -15.94 19.57 64.10
N ALA A 80 -15.74 19.93 62.84
CA ALA A 80 -15.58 18.96 61.74
C ALA A 80 -14.18 18.33 61.77
N LYS A 81 -14.11 17.01 61.61
CA LYS A 81 -12.85 16.27 61.47
C LYS A 81 -12.73 15.76 60.04
N VAL A 82 -11.71 16.20 59.30
CA VAL A 82 -11.50 15.86 57.88
C VAL A 82 -10.07 15.38 57.64
N ARG A 83 -9.91 14.27 56.89
CA ARG A 83 -8.60 13.86 56.36
C ARG A 83 -8.72 13.34 54.92
N ALA A 84 -7.69 13.59 54.12
CA ALA A 84 -7.53 13.05 52.77
C ALA A 84 -6.14 12.40 52.65
N TYR A 85 -6.08 11.11 52.32
CA TYR A 85 -4.83 10.33 52.33
C TYR A 85 -4.88 9.11 51.41
N ASN A 86 -3.71 8.52 51.13
CA ASN A 86 -3.59 7.24 50.44
C ASN A 86 -3.25 6.18 51.48
N PRO A 87 -4.16 5.23 51.80
CA PRO A 87 -3.87 4.12 52.70
C PRO A 87 -2.69 3.30 52.17
N ALA A 88 -1.83 2.89 53.09
CA ALA A 88 -0.63 2.11 52.81
C ALA A 88 -0.44 1.11 53.96
N MET A 89 -0.09 -0.14 53.63
CA MET A 89 0.01 -1.23 54.61
C MET A 89 0.95 -0.90 55.77
N ASP A 90 2.07 -0.23 55.50
CA ASP A 90 3.11 0.10 56.48
C ASP A 90 2.70 1.19 57.50
N THR A 91 1.81 2.09 57.10
CA THR A 91 1.46 3.29 57.88
C THR A 91 0.05 3.19 58.49
N HIS A 92 -0.87 2.53 57.79
CA HIS A 92 -2.30 2.51 58.12
C HIS A 92 -2.83 1.10 58.39
N GLY A 93 -2.04 0.05 58.14
CA GLY A 93 -2.46 -1.34 58.33
C GLY A 93 -3.39 -1.89 57.22
N TRP A 94 -3.66 -1.08 56.19
CA TRP A 94 -4.41 -1.47 54.99
C TRP A 94 -3.99 -0.58 53.80
N GLU A 95 -4.22 -1.06 52.58
CA GLU A 95 -3.92 -0.32 51.35
C GLU A 95 -5.17 -0.13 50.48
N ALA A 96 -5.21 1.00 49.77
CA ALA A 96 -6.22 1.26 48.76
C ALA A 96 -5.56 1.77 47.48
N ARG A 97 -6.18 1.44 46.34
CA ARG A 97 -5.73 1.95 45.04
C ARG A 97 -6.11 3.42 44.84
N SER A 98 -7.11 3.89 45.56
CA SER A 98 -7.72 5.22 45.49
C SER A 98 -7.23 6.14 46.63
N THR A 99 -7.45 7.44 46.48
CA THR A 99 -7.34 8.39 47.61
C THR A 99 -8.62 8.35 48.43
N ILE A 100 -8.49 8.35 49.75
CA ILE A 100 -9.60 8.28 50.69
C ILE A 100 -9.81 9.63 51.34
N VAL A 101 -11.06 10.09 51.37
CA VAL A 101 -11.51 11.27 52.11
C VAL A 101 -12.48 10.83 53.21
N GLU A 102 -12.12 11.07 54.46
CA GLU A 102 -12.93 10.72 55.64
C GLU A 102 -13.34 11.97 56.41
N ILE A 103 -14.59 12.00 56.83
CA ILE A 103 -15.22 13.14 57.48
C ILE A 103 -16.10 12.65 58.63
N VAL A 104 -15.94 13.23 59.81
CA VAL A 104 -16.87 13.08 60.93
C VAL A 104 -17.30 14.46 61.39
N ASN A 105 -18.60 14.73 61.34
CA ASN A 105 -19.18 16.04 61.60
C ASN A 105 -20.57 15.91 62.25
N ASP A 106 -21.07 16.99 62.86
CA ASP A 106 -22.48 17.04 63.31
C ASP A 106 -23.41 16.87 62.09
N ASP A 107 -24.54 16.16 62.24
CA ASP A 107 -25.50 15.99 61.14
C ASP A 107 -26.18 17.32 60.81
N MET A 108 -26.11 17.73 59.53
CA MET A 108 -26.69 18.96 59.00
C MET A 108 -27.20 18.71 57.58
N PRO A 109 -28.24 19.45 57.12
CA PRO A 109 -28.65 19.42 55.72
C PRO A 109 -27.49 19.75 54.76
N PHE A 110 -27.54 19.20 53.54
CA PHE A 110 -26.61 19.50 52.43
C PHE A 110 -25.15 19.03 52.58
N LEU A 111 -24.78 18.32 53.66
CA LEU A 111 -23.40 17.90 53.90
C LEU A 111 -22.78 17.10 52.76
N VAL A 112 -23.39 15.96 52.41
CA VAL A 112 -22.83 15.03 51.42
C VAL A 112 -22.71 15.70 50.06
N ASP A 113 -23.76 16.37 49.60
CA ASP A 113 -23.74 17.10 48.32
C ASP A 113 -22.59 18.13 48.28
N SER A 114 -22.45 18.94 49.33
CA SER A 114 -21.44 20.02 49.40
C SER A 114 -20.01 19.47 49.43
N VAL A 115 -19.79 18.34 50.12
CA VAL A 115 -18.49 17.66 50.14
C VAL A 115 -18.17 17.06 48.78
N SER A 116 -19.12 16.35 48.15
CA SER A 116 -18.93 15.78 46.81
C SER A 116 -18.58 16.87 45.80
N MET A 117 -19.20 18.05 45.92
CA MET A 117 -18.88 19.23 45.11
C MET A 117 -17.45 19.71 45.34
N ALA A 118 -17.05 19.89 46.60
CA ALA A 118 -15.71 20.36 46.95
C ALA A 118 -14.61 19.41 46.42
N VAL A 119 -14.88 18.11 46.38
CA VAL A 119 -13.98 17.11 45.80
C VAL A 119 -13.95 17.17 44.27
N ALA A 120 -15.12 17.28 43.63
CA ALA A 120 -15.23 17.36 42.17
C ALA A 120 -14.54 18.61 41.58
N GLU A 121 -14.44 19.72 42.33
CA GLU A 121 -13.70 20.92 41.91
C GLU A 121 -12.20 20.68 41.65
N HIS A 122 -11.62 19.61 42.21
CA HIS A 122 -10.25 19.19 41.96
C HIS A 122 -10.13 18.19 40.79
N HIS A 123 -11.15 18.08 39.94
CA HIS A 123 -11.21 17.16 38.80
C HIS A 123 -11.05 15.68 39.19
N CYS A 124 -11.51 15.32 40.39
CA CYS A 124 -11.49 13.96 40.90
C CYS A 124 -12.88 13.33 40.76
N THR A 125 -12.93 12.13 40.20
CA THR A 125 -14.11 11.27 40.17
C THR A 125 -14.29 10.62 41.54
N VAL A 126 -15.54 10.55 42.03
CA VAL A 126 -15.89 9.82 43.25
C VAL A 126 -16.34 8.41 42.86
N HIS A 127 -15.63 7.39 43.31
CA HIS A 127 -15.89 5.98 43.00
C HIS A 127 -16.84 5.31 44.00
N LEU A 128 -16.80 5.72 45.27
CA LEU A 128 -17.64 5.18 46.34
C LEU A 128 -17.93 6.28 47.36
N THR A 129 -19.16 6.36 47.87
CA THR A 129 -19.53 7.23 48.99
C THR A 129 -20.35 6.45 50.01
N ILE A 130 -19.87 6.41 51.26
CA ILE A 130 -20.57 5.81 52.40
C ILE A 130 -20.83 6.93 53.41
N HIS A 131 -22.09 7.18 53.77
CA HIS A 131 -22.46 8.37 54.55
C HIS A 131 -23.56 8.14 55.62
N PRO A 132 -23.44 7.15 56.50
CA PRO A 132 -24.42 6.94 57.58
C PRO A 132 -24.52 8.15 58.53
N THR A 133 -25.74 8.36 59.05
CA THR A 133 -26.01 9.26 60.17
C THR A 133 -26.25 8.43 61.42
N LEU A 134 -25.43 8.63 62.45
CA LEU A 134 -25.40 7.83 63.67
C LEU A 134 -25.72 8.69 64.88
N ASP A 135 -26.49 8.16 65.83
CA ASP A 135 -26.65 8.76 67.15
C ASP A 135 -25.43 8.32 68.00
N VAL A 136 -24.58 9.26 68.41
CA VAL A 136 -23.32 9.02 69.09
C VAL A 136 -23.34 9.61 70.50
N VAL A 137 -22.98 8.80 71.50
CA VAL A 137 -22.76 9.25 72.88
C VAL A 137 -21.26 9.42 73.09
N ARG A 138 -20.83 10.60 73.59
CA ARG A 138 -19.43 10.92 73.86
C ARG A 138 -19.20 11.27 75.33
N ASP A 139 -18.01 10.96 75.84
CA ASP A 139 -17.55 11.42 77.15
C ASP A 139 -17.07 12.90 77.10
N GLY A 140 -16.72 13.47 78.26
CA GLY A 140 -16.23 14.85 78.35
C GLY A 140 -14.91 15.14 77.62
N ASP A 141 -14.13 14.09 77.30
CA ASP A 141 -12.91 14.19 76.49
C ASP A 141 -13.20 14.09 74.99
N GLY A 142 -14.46 13.81 74.61
CA GLY A 142 -14.94 13.66 73.24
C GLY A 142 -14.73 12.26 72.66
N ASN A 143 -14.48 11.23 73.47
CA ASN A 143 -14.38 9.84 73.01
C ASN A 143 -15.77 9.20 72.88
N ILE A 144 -15.96 8.33 71.89
CA ILE A 144 -17.22 7.57 71.71
C ILE A 144 -17.39 6.54 72.84
N THR A 145 -18.52 6.57 73.53
CA THR A 145 -18.90 5.54 74.53
C THR A 145 -20.00 4.62 74.02
N ASP A 146 -20.90 5.10 73.16
CA ASP A 146 -21.95 4.30 72.53
C ASP A 146 -22.36 4.86 71.16
N ILE A 147 -22.89 3.99 70.29
CA ILE A 147 -23.44 4.36 68.97
C ILE A 147 -24.77 3.64 68.71
N GLY A 148 -25.70 4.33 68.07
CA GLY A 148 -27.00 3.77 67.72
C GLY A 148 -27.54 4.29 66.38
N PRO A 149 -28.60 3.65 65.86
CA PRO A 149 -29.35 4.20 64.73
C PRO A 149 -30.03 5.50 65.16
N ARG A 150 -30.21 6.42 64.20
CA ARG A 150 -30.89 7.70 64.40
C ARG A 150 -32.29 7.55 65.00
N GLY A 151 -32.59 8.28 66.08
CA GLY A 151 -33.93 8.45 66.65
C GLY A 151 -34.16 7.81 68.02
N ASN A 152 -33.12 7.43 68.77
CA ASN A 152 -33.27 6.52 69.93
C ASN A 152 -33.15 7.13 71.35
N GLY A 153 -33.04 8.45 71.56
CA GLY A 153 -33.06 8.98 72.95
C GLY A 153 -32.87 10.49 73.13
N ARG A 154 -33.15 10.98 74.35
CA ARG A 154 -32.71 12.29 74.85
C ARG A 154 -31.27 12.14 75.38
N ASP A 155 -30.41 13.13 75.15
CA ASP A 155 -28.96 13.18 75.44
C ASP A 155 -28.02 12.45 74.46
N VAL A 156 -28.34 12.42 73.17
CA VAL A 156 -27.46 11.86 72.11
C VAL A 156 -27.23 12.89 70.99
N LEU A 157 -26.00 12.95 70.44
CA LEU A 157 -25.65 13.82 69.31
C LEU A 157 -25.70 13.02 68.01
N THR A 158 -26.46 13.48 67.02
CA THR A 158 -26.44 12.85 65.68
C THR A 158 -25.24 13.35 64.88
N GLU A 159 -24.39 12.44 64.45
CA GLU A 159 -23.18 12.70 63.65
C GLU A 159 -23.26 12.05 62.27
N SER A 160 -22.71 12.72 61.26
CA SER A 160 -22.54 12.19 59.90
C SER A 160 -21.11 11.68 59.73
N PHE A 161 -20.98 10.38 59.42
CA PHE A 161 -19.72 9.72 59.11
C PHE A 161 -19.65 9.54 57.59
N VAL A 162 -18.84 10.34 56.90
CA VAL A 162 -18.72 10.30 55.44
C VAL A 162 -17.36 9.76 55.02
N TYR A 163 -17.38 8.74 54.18
CA TYR A 163 -16.22 8.12 53.56
C TYR A 163 -16.37 8.22 52.04
N MET A 164 -15.37 8.75 51.35
CA MET A 164 -15.33 8.86 49.89
C MET A 164 -14.03 8.29 49.33
N GLU A 165 -14.15 7.51 48.25
CA GLU A 165 -13.01 7.10 47.44
C GLU A 165 -12.96 7.90 46.16
N ILE A 166 -11.79 8.46 45.85
CA ILE A 166 -11.58 9.27 44.65
C ILE A 166 -10.34 8.88 43.87
N ASP A 167 -10.24 9.39 42.64
CA ASP A 167 -9.05 9.26 41.79
C ASP A 167 -7.76 9.53 42.58
N ARG A 168 -6.80 8.60 42.50
CA ARG A 168 -5.58 8.62 43.32
C ARG A 168 -4.76 9.90 43.09
N GLN A 169 -4.60 10.68 44.16
CA GLN A 169 -3.77 11.88 44.19
C GLN A 169 -2.41 11.58 44.82
N ASN A 170 -1.35 11.64 44.02
CA ASN A 170 0.01 11.34 44.49
C ASN A 170 0.72 12.52 45.16
N SER A 171 0.22 13.75 44.98
CA SER A 171 0.83 14.96 45.55
C SER A 171 0.28 15.29 46.94
N ARG A 172 1.16 15.45 47.92
CA ARG A 172 0.80 15.98 49.25
C ARG A 172 0.14 17.36 49.18
N HIS A 173 0.49 18.17 48.18
CA HIS A 173 -0.15 19.47 47.97
C HIS A 173 -1.61 19.31 47.51
N ALA A 174 -1.87 18.37 46.58
CA ALA A 174 -3.23 18.08 46.11
C ALA A 174 -4.13 17.57 47.26
N LEU A 175 -3.64 16.63 48.07
CA LEU A 175 -4.36 16.10 49.24
C LEU A 175 -4.71 17.22 50.26
N ARG A 176 -3.77 18.13 50.52
CA ARG A 176 -4.02 19.29 51.41
C ARG A 176 -5.07 20.25 50.84
N ARG A 177 -5.07 20.49 49.52
CA ARG A 177 -6.08 21.35 48.88
C ARG A 177 -7.48 20.73 48.94
N ILE A 178 -7.61 19.43 48.64
CA ILE A 178 -8.89 18.71 48.75
C ILE A 178 -9.42 18.78 50.18
N ARG A 179 -8.58 18.45 51.17
CA ARG A 179 -8.93 18.57 52.59
C ARG A 179 -9.42 19.99 52.93
N LYS A 180 -8.67 21.01 52.52
CA LYS A 180 -9.01 22.41 52.81
C LYS A 180 -10.33 22.82 52.17
N SER A 181 -10.56 22.47 50.91
CA SER A 181 -11.84 22.76 50.22
C SER A 181 -13.03 22.08 50.89
N VAL A 182 -12.86 20.84 51.37
CA VAL A 182 -13.90 20.13 52.14
C VAL A 182 -14.15 20.81 53.49
N GLU A 183 -13.10 21.19 54.23
CA GLU A 183 -13.23 21.94 55.49
C GLU A 183 -13.94 23.29 55.30
N GLU A 184 -13.60 24.04 54.25
CA GLU A 184 -14.25 25.31 53.87
C GLU A 184 -15.74 25.09 53.53
N ALA A 185 -16.06 24.08 52.72
CA ALA A 185 -17.45 23.75 52.36
C ALA A 185 -18.28 23.36 53.60
N LEU A 186 -17.75 22.55 54.51
CA LEU A 186 -18.43 22.18 55.75
C LEU A 186 -18.67 23.38 56.67
N ALA A 187 -17.73 24.32 56.73
CA ALA A 187 -17.92 25.56 57.46
C ALA A 187 -19.04 26.40 56.85
N ASP A 188 -19.10 26.51 55.53
CA ASP A 188 -20.15 27.24 54.80
C ASP A 188 -21.54 26.61 54.98
N VAL A 189 -21.65 25.28 54.93
CA VAL A 189 -22.89 24.55 55.26
C VAL A 189 -23.38 24.92 56.66
N ARG A 190 -22.48 24.87 57.66
CA ARG A 190 -22.82 25.18 59.05
C ARG A 190 -23.36 26.60 59.20
N ALA A 191 -22.70 27.60 58.62
CA ALA A 191 -23.16 28.98 58.70
C ALA A 191 -24.52 29.18 58.02
N ALA A 192 -24.75 28.55 56.86
CA ALA A 192 -26.03 28.65 56.18
C ALA A 192 -27.17 27.97 56.96
N VAL A 193 -26.89 26.83 57.61
CA VAL A 193 -27.88 26.05 58.38
C VAL A 193 -28.20 26.72 59.71
N ASP A 194 -27.20 27.17 60.47
CA ASP A 194 -27.38 27.81 61.78
C ASP A 194 -28.24 29.08 61.66
N ASP A 195 -27.96 29.93 60.66
CA ASP A 195 -28.67 31.19 60.44
C ASP A 195 -29.92 31.04 59.53
N TRP A 196 -30.28 29.83 59.10
CA TRP A 196 -31.34 29.62 58.09
C TRP A 196 -32.69 30.19 58.50
N SER A 197 -33.13 29.93 59.75
CA SER A 197 -34.42 30.43 60.24
C SER A 197 -34.42 31.95 60.29
N GLU A 198 -33.31 32.57 60.74
CA GLU A 198 -33.20 34.03 60.80
C GLU A 198 -33.25 34.66 59.40
N MET A 199 -32.56 34.07 58.42
CA MET A 199 -32.61 34.52 57.03
C MET A 199 -34.01 34.40 56.42
N ARG A 200 -34.72 33.30 56.68
CA ARG A 200 -36.11 33.10 56.26
C ARG A 200 -37.05 34.13 56.89
N ASP A 201 -36.92 34.36 58.19
CA ASP A 201 -37.74 35.31 58.93
C ASP A 201 -37.46 36.75 58.47
N LYS A 202 -36.22 37.07 58.07
CA LYS A 202 -35.90 38.34 57.38
C LYS A 202 -36.59 38.47 56.03
N ALA A 203 -36.66 37.42 55.21
CA ALA A 203 -37.42 37.48 53.95
C ALA A 203 -38.91 37.75 54.20
N LEU A 204 -39.52 37.09 55.19
CA LEU A 204 -40.92 37.36 55.58
C LEU A 204 -41.12 38.81 56.06
N ALA A 205 -40.19 39.34 56.86
CA ALA A 205 -40.23 40.74 57.30
C ALA A 205 -40.11 41.72 56.12
N VAL A 206 -39.22 41.46 55.16
CA VAL A 206 -39.07 42.27 53.94
C VAL A 206 -40.33 42.22 53.08
N SER A 207 -41.00 41.06 52.96
CA SER A 207 -42.29 40.95 52.28
C SER A 207 -43.35 41.87 52.92
N GLN A 208 -43.41 41.92 54.25
CA GLN A 208 -44.32 42.83 54.96
C GLN A 208 -43.96 44.31 54.74
N GLU A 209 -42.67 44.65 54.72
CA GLU A 209 -42.17 46.01 54.43
C GLU A 209 -42.58 46.51 53.04
N ILE A 210 -42.49 45.64 52.01
CA ILE A 210 -42.96 45.96 50.66
C ILE A 210 -44.45 46.31 50.66
N GLY A 211 -45.27 45.58 51.42
CA GLY A 211 -46.71 45.76 51.46
C GLY A 211 -47.19 47.10 52.04
N VAL A 212 -46.32 47.85 52.72
CA VAL A 212 -46.63 49.16 53.32
C VAL A 212 -45.79 50.29 52.73
N THR A 213 -44.99 50.02 51.69
CA THR A 213 -44.14 51.02 51.05
C THR A 213 -44.96 52.01 50.22
N ARG A 214 -44.45 53.25 50.07
CA ARG A 214 -45.08 54.32 49.26
C ARG A 214 -44.25 54.67 48.03
N ALA A 215 -43.47 53.71 47.52
CA ALA A 215 -42.71 53.89 46.30
C ALA A 215 -43.64 54.14 45.11
N ASP A 216 -43.25 55.00 44.17
CA ASP A 216 -43.99 55.30 42.94
C ASP A 216 -43.79 54.16 41.91
N VAL A 217 -44.35 52.98 42.24
CA VAL A 217 -44.28 51.78 41.39
C VAL A 217 -45.68 51.20 41.21
N ASP A 218 -45.92 50.60 40.05
CA ASP A 218 -47.17 49.93 39.70
C ASP A 218 -47.63 48.92 40.78
N ASP A 219 -48.90 49.03 41.18
CA ASP A 219 -49.50 48.23 42.26
C ASP A 219 -49.43 46.71 41.99
N GLU A 220 -49.48 46.29 40.72
CA GLU A 220 -49.41 44.88 40.34
C GLU A 220 -47.98 44.35 40.52
N TRP A 221 -46.96 45.15 40.14
CA TRP A 221 -45.55 44.82 40.41
C TRP A 221 -45.21 44.81 41.90
N LEU A 222 -45.79 45.72 42.70
CA LEU A 222 -45.65 45.71 44.15
C LEU A 222 -46.23 44.42 44.76
N SER A 223 -47.44 44.03 44.35
CA SER A 223 -48.08 42.80 44.81
C SER A 223 -47.29 41.55 44.41
N GLU A 224 -46.84 41.47 43.15
CA GLU A 224 -46.03 40.33 42.66
C GLU A 224 -44.68 40.23 43.37
N THR A 225 -44.04 41.37 43.69
CA THR A 225 -42.76 41.38 44.41
C THR A 225 -42.93 40.90 45.85
N ARG A 226 -43.98 41.38 46.54
CA ARG A 226 -44.34 40.89 47.88
C ARG A 226 -44.59 39.39 47.87
N ASP A 227 -45.45 38.93 46.95
CA ASP A 227 -45.81 37.52 46.79
C ASP A 227 -44.56 36.68 46.48
N PHE A 228 -43.63 37.20 45.67
CA PHE A 228 -42.39 36.52 45.35
C PHE A 228 -41.47 36.35 46.57
N VAL A 229 -41.26 37.41 47.37
CA VAL A 229 -40.39 37.33 48.55
C VAL A 229 -40.97 36.39 49.61
N ASP A 230 -42.29 36.42 49.83
CA ASP A 230 -42.99 35.45 50.68
C ASP A 230 -42.89 34.03 50.11
N TRP A 231 -43.06 33.88 48.79
CA TRP A 231 -42.91 32.60 48.09
C TRP A 231 -41.51 32.02 48.27
N MET A 232 -40.44 32.82 48.15
CA MET A 232 -39.07 32.37 48.44
C MET A 232 -38.93 31.81 49.86
N ALA A 233 -39.54 32.46 50.85
CA ALA A 233 -39.50 32.05 52.25
C ALA A 233 -40.26 30.72 52.53
N ARG A 234 -41.17 30.32 51.64
CA ARG A 234 -41.94 29.07 51.72
C ARG A 234 -41.28 27.93 50.92
N ASP A 235 -40.02 27.65 51.22
CA ASP A 235 -39.21 26.53 50.66
C ASP A 235 -38.97 26.56 49.14
N HIS A 236 -39.10 27.73 48.51
CA HIS A 236 -38.76 27.92 47.09
C HIS A 236 -37.35 28.47 46.86
N PHE A 237 -36.67 28.88 47.94
CA PHE A 237 -35.31 29.37 47.90
C PHE A 237 -34.49 28.81 49.07
N THR A 238 -33.33 28.24 48.78
CA THR A 238 -32.36 27.84 49.81
C THR A 238 -31.51 29.06 50.16
N PHE A 239 -31.80 29.69 51.30
CA PHE A 239 -31.04 30.84 51.81
C PHE A 239 -29.65 30.42 52.25
N LEU A 240 -28.63 31.10 51.71
CA LEU A 240 -27.23 30.88 52.06
C LEU A 240 -26.61 32.10 52.74
N GLY A 241 -27.06 33.30 52.44
CA GLY A 241 -26.60 34.51 53.12
C GLY A 241 -27.57 35.67 53.01
N TYR A 242 -27.56 36.55 54.01
CA TYR A 242 -28.33 37.78 54.01
C TYR A 242 -27.49 38.93 54.56
N LYS A 243 -27.64 40.13 54.00
CA LYS A 243 -27.07 41.37 54.55
C LYS A 243 -27.81 42.60 54.06
N GLN A 244 -27.92 43.63 54.90
CA GLN A 244 -28.40 44.94 54.49
C GLN A 244 -27.26 45.80 53.97
N TYR A 245 -27.56 46.60 52.95
CA TYR A 245 -26.65 47.61 52.44
C TYR A 245 -27.35 48.97 52.45
N ASP A 246 -26.59 50.01 52.81
CA ASP A 246 -27.01 51.40 52.74
C ASP A 246 -26.40 52.05 51.50
N LEU A 247 -27.22 52.81 50.78
CA LEU A 247 -26.79 53.65 49.67
C LEU A 247 -26.33 55.00 50.23
N ARG A 248 -25.09 55.40 49.92
CA ARG A 248 -24.52 56.70 50.34
C ARG A 248 -23.85 57.39 49.17
N ASP A 249 -24.03 58.70 49.08
CA ASP A 249 -23.25 59.54 48.17
C ASP A 249 -21.88 59.80 48.77
N LYS A 250 -20.83 59.62 47.95
CA LYS A 250 -19.47 60.03 48.25
C LYS A 250 -18.87 60.67 47.00
N ASP A 251 -18.54 61.95 47.08
CA ASP A 251 -17.92 62.75 46.01
C ASP A 251 -18.77 62.82 44.71
N GLY A 252 -20.11 62.82 44.82
CA GLY A 252 -21.01 62.87 43.66
C GLY A 252 -21.20 61.50 42.99
N GLU A 253 -20.70 60.43 43.60
CA GLU A 253 -20.83 59.05 43.15
C GLU A 253 -21.58 58.24 44.22
N LEU A 254 -22.42 57.30 43.79
CA LEU A 254 -23.19 56.46 44.71
C LEU A 254 -22.40 55.20 45.11
N TRP A 255 -22.42 54.89 46.41
CA TRP A 255 -21.71 53.77 47.00
C TRP A 255 -22.64 52.93 47.87
N LEU A 256 -22.53 51.60 47.77
CA LEU A 256 -23.22 50.64 48.64
C LEU A 256 -22.31 50.22 49.79
N TYR A 257 -22.71 50.54 51.01
CA TYR A 257 -22.00 50.18 52.23
C TYR A 257 -22.71 49.03 52.95
N PRO A 258 -22.01 47.93 53.29
CA PRO A 258 -22.59 46.85 54.08
C PRO A 258 -22.88 47.29 55.52
N ASP A 259 -24.04 46.92 56.06
CA ASP A 259 -24.29 46.94 57.50
C ASP A 259 -23.80 45.63 58.12
N ASP A 260 -22.62 45.67 58.74
CA ASP A 260 -21.95 44.52 59.34
C ASP A 260 -22.74 43.88 60.51
N ALA A 261 -23.67 44.60 61.14
CA ALA A 261 -24.50 44.06 62.22
C ALA A 261 -25.62 43.14 61.71
N THR A 262 -25.92 43.18 60.41
CA THR A 262 -27.05 42.46 59.80
C THR A 262 -26.66 41.21 59.01
N GLY A 263 -25.36 40.91 58.92
CA GLY A 263 -24.83 39.81 58.13
C GLY A 263 -25.15 38.44 58.73
N LEU A 264 -25.84 37.60 57.96
CA LEU A 264 -26.21 36.21 58.31
C LEU A 264 -25.67 35.23 57.25
N GLY A 265 -25.46 33.98 57.66
CA GLY A 265 -24.96 32.89 56.83
C GLY A 265 -23.59 33.19 56.22
N LEU A 266 -23.46 33.01 54.92
CA LEU A 266 -22.23 33.29 54.16
C LEU A 266 -21.82 34.78 54.18
N LEU A 267 -22.74 35.69 54.53
CA LEU A 267 -22.48 37.14 54.60
C LEU A 267 -22.19 37.63 56.04
N ASN A 268 -22.03 36.72 56.99
CA ASN A 268 -21.72 37.04 58.38
C ASN A 268 -20.36 37.76 58.50
N SER A 269 -20.37 38.92 59.18
CA SER A 269 -19.22 39.83 59.31
C SER A 269 -18.03 39.24 60.07
N LYS A 270 -18.23 38.18 60.87
CA LYS A 270 -17.12 37.42 61.50
C LYS A 270 -16.30 36.59 60.50
N ARG A 271 -16.82 36.34 59.29
CA ARG A 271 -16.16 35.60 58.21
C ARG A 271 -15.60 36.50 57.11
N SER A 272 -16.20 37.66 56.89
CA SER A 272 -15.77 38.62 55.86
C SER A 272 -14.96 39.76 56.48
N GLY A 273 -13.68 39.91 56.12
CA GLY A 273 -12.89 41.09 56.45
C GLY A 273 -13.57 42.35 55.91
N GLY A 274 -14.13 43.18 56.80
CA GLY A 274 -15.10 44.21 56.44
C GLY A 274 -14.53 45.55 55.92
N LYS A 275 -15.48 46.44 55.62
CA LYS A 275 -15.42 47.92 55.52
C LYS A 275 -15.16 48.62 54.18
N GLU A 276 -15.06 47.94 53.05
CA GLU A 276 -15.04 48.67 51.76
C GLU A 276 -16.44 48.79 51.17
N GLY A 277 -16.96 50.03 51.12
CA GLY A 277 -18.12 50.34 50.29
C GLY A 277 -17.79 50.04 48.84
N ARG A 278 -18.79 49.64 48.03
CA ARG A 278 -18.61 49.43 46.60
C ARG A 278 -19.23 50.57 45.82
N LYS A 279 -18.43 51.19 44.95
CA LYS A 279 -18.91 52.15 43.96
C LYS A 279 -19.92 51.49 43.04
N ILE A 280 -21.03 52.15 42.81
CA ILE A 280 -22.01 51.83 41.77
C ILE A 280 -21.49 52.45 40.47
N SER A 281 -21.30 51.64 39.43
CA SER A 281 -20.80 52.09 38.12
C SER A 281 -21.77 51.73 36.98
N GLY A 282 -21.78 52.55 35.92
CA GLY A 282 -22.46 52.26 34.65
C GLY A 282 -23.98 52.04 34.77
N GLU A 283 -24.47 50.93 34.20
CA GLU A 283 -25.87 50.46 34.18
C GLU A 283 -26.49 50.35 35.60
N ALA A 284 -25.68 50.29 36.65
CA ALA A 284 -26.17 50.29 38.04
C ALA A 284 -26.63 51.69 38.53
N GLN A 285 -26.26 52.77 37.82
CA GLN A 285 -26.80 54.11 38.04
C GLN A 285 -28.24 54.24 37.49
N GLU A 286 -28.55 53.56 36.37
CA GLU A 286 -29.92 53.51 35.80
C GLU A 286 -30.94 52.90 36.77
N LEU A 287 -30.49 52.07 37.72
CA LEU A 287 -31.32 51.50 38.80
C LEU A 287 -31.78 52.55 39.82
N VAL A 288 -31.08 53.68 39.91
CA VAL A 288 -31.45 54.82 40.74
C VAL A 288 -32.38 55.75 39.97
N ASP A 289 -32.18 55.87 38.66
CA ASP A 289 -33.01 56.70 37.77
C ASP A 289 -34.33 56.03 37.36
N ASN A 290 -34.39 54.69 37.31
CA ASN A 290 -35.57 53.89 37.00
C ASN A 290 -35.68 52.69 37.97
N PRO A 291 -36.27 52.89 39.15
CA PRO A 291 -36.19 51.95 40.27
C PRO A 291 -37.07 50.71 40.05
N GLU A 292 -36.44 49.57 39.77
CA GLU A 292 -37.08 48.26 39.94
C GLU A 292 -37.04 47.83 41.42
N LEU A 293 -38.17 47.40 41.99
CA LEU A 293 -38.24 46.96 43.39
C LEU A 293 -37.34 45.76 43.71
N ILE A 294 -37.10 44.89 42.72
CA ILE A 294 -36.38 43.64 42.90
C ILE A 294 -35.45 43.36 41.72
N VAL A 295 -34.21 42.98 42.03
CA VAL A 295 -33.15 42.71 41.06
C VAL A 295 -32.67 41.28 41.18
N PHE A 296 -32.64 40.57 40.05
CA PHE A 296 -32.11 39.22 39.94
C PHE A 296 -30.78 39.21 39.18
N THR A 297 -29.76 38.57 39.74
CA THR A 297 -28.52 38.28 39.01
C THR A 297 -27.83 37.05 39.58
N LYS A 298 -26.66 36.71 39.05
CA LYS A 298 -25.80 35.65 39.59
C LYS A 298 -24.56 36.27 40.25
N THR A 299 -24.12 35.69 41.36
CA THR A 299 -22.87 36.09 42.03
C THR A 299 -21.63 35.77 41.17
N ASN A 300 -20.48 36.34 41.54
CA ASN A 300 -19.16 35.95 41.00
C ASN A 300 -18.54 34.76 41.75
N ALA A 301 -18.95 34.53 43.00
CA ALA A 301 -18.58 33.34 43.77
C ALA A 301 -19.54 32.19 43.46
N ARG A 302 -19.03 30.95 43.40
CA ARG A 302 -19.87 29.75 43.31
C ARG A 302 -20.45 29.40 44.67
N ALA A 303 -21.58 28.71 44.67
CA ALA A 303 -22.10 28.10 45.88
C ALA A 303 -21.19 26.95 46.32
N THR A 304 -20.80 26.98 47.58
CA THR A 304 -20.08 25.90 48.28
C THR A 304 -21.06 24.95 49.00
N VAL A 305 -22.36 25.29 49.00
CA VAL A 305 -23.43 24.57 49.70
C VAL A 305 -24.45 24.02 48.70
N HIS A 306 -24.84 22.76 48.90
CA HIS A 306 -25.93 22.02 48.23
C HIS A 306 -25.79 21.72 46.72
N ARG A 307 -25.60 22.72 45.84
CA ARG A 307 -25.47 22.47 44.39
C ARG A 307 -24.38 23.31 43.73
N THR A 308 -23.67 22.72 42.77
CA THR A 308 -22.67 23.44 41.98
C THR A 308 -23.33 24.50 41.12
N GLY A 309 -22.72 25.68 41.06
CA GLY A 309 -23.26 26.79 40.28
C GLY A 309 -22.94 28.12 40.94
N TYR A 310 -23.32 29.20 40.27
CA TYR A 310 -23.31 30.51 40.88
C TYR A 310 -24.54 30.69 41.76
N MET A 311 -24.39 31.39 42.88
CA MET A 311 -25.52 31.70 43.74
C MET A 311 -26.44 32.70 43.04
N ASP A 312 -27.73 32.52 43.25
CA ASP A 312 -28.75 33.50 42.95
C ASP A 312 -28.60 34.69 43.88
N TYR A 313 -28.52 35.86 43.28
CA TYR A 313 -28.54 37.14 43.96
C TYR A 313 -29.94 37.73 43.80
N VAL A 314 -30.62 37.96 44.91
CA VAL A 314 -31.90 38.66 44.95
C VAL A 314 -31.73 39.92 45.80
N GLY A 315 -31.71 41.07 45.14
CA GLY A 315 -31.65 42.39 45.79
C GLY A 315 -33.04 43.01 45.84
N VAL A 316 -33.57 43.29 47.02
CA VAL A 316 -34.84 43.99 47.21
C VAL A 316 -34.53 45.42 47.66
N MET A 317 -34.97 46.42 46.90
CA MET A 317 -34.67 47.83 47.18
C MET A 317 -35.39 48.31 48.44
N ARG A 318 -34.70 49.13 49.23
CA ARG A 318 -35.23 49.78 50.45
C ARG A 318 -35.55 51.23 50.16
N PHE A 319 -36.69 51.71 50.64
CA PHE A 319 -37.16 53.06 50.39
C PHE A 319 -37.33 53.87 51.68
N ASP A 320 -37.10 55.19 51.62
CA ASP A 320 -37.49 56.10 52.70
C ASP A 320 -38.99 56.47 52.65
N GLY A 321 -39.45 57.27 53.61
CA GLY A 321 -40.84 57.75 53.67
C GLY A 321 -41.27 58.66 52.51
N HIS A 322 -40.33 59.07 51.64
CA HIS A 322 -40.57 59.85 50.42
C HIS A 322 -40.45 59.01 49.14
N GLY A 323 -40.27 57.69 49.26
CA GLY A 323 -40.16 56.77 48.12
C GLY A 323 -38.79 56.77 47.43
N ARG A 324 -37.74 57.30 48.06
CA ARG A 324 -36.36 57.28 47.50
C ARG A 324 -35.59 56.05 47.98
N ILE A 325 -34.75 55.48 47.12
CA ILE A 325 -33.91 54.32 47.47
C ILE A 325 -32.86 54.73 48.50
N ILE A 326 -32.85 54.04 49.64
CA ILE A 326 -31.86 54.23 50.72
C ILE A 326 -30.90 53.05 50.86
N GLY A 327 -31.09 51.98 50.09
CA GLY A 327 -30.26 50.78 50.17
C GLY A 327 -30.96 49.55 49.60
N GLU A 328 -30.46 48.36 49.96
CA GLU A 328 -31.07 47.09 49.57
C GLU A 328 -30.98 46.03 50.67
N HIS A 329 -31.94 45.11 50.65
CA HIS A 329 -31.84 43.79 51.28
C HIS A 329 -31.24 42.82 50.28
N ARG A 330 -30.08 42.26 50.60
CA ARG A 330 -29.40 41.30 49.73
C ARG A 330 -29.58 39.89 50.26
N PHE A 331 -30.26 39.05 49.49
CA PHE A 331 -30.35 37.61 49.72
C PHE A 331 -29.46 36.87 48.72
N LEU A 332 -28.63 35.96 49.22
CA LEU A 332 -27.84 35.02 48.43
C LEU A 332 -28.35 33.61 48.68
N GLY A 333 -28.49 32.82 47.62
CA GLY A 333 -28.95 31.45 47.75
C GLY A 333 -29.08 30.71 46.44
N GLN A 334 -29.97 29.72 46.41
CA GLN A 334 -30.29 28.95 45.22
C GLN A 334 -31.78 28.63 45.14
N PHE A 335 -32.41 28.82 43.99
CA PHE A 335 -33.80 28.36 43.77
C PHE A 335 -33.90 26.85 43.86
N THR A 336 -34.87 26.31 44.61
CA THR A 336 -35.01 24.85 44.81
C THR A 336 -35.33 24.12 43.49
N SER A 337 -35.09 22.81 43.42
CA SER A 337 -35.33 22.02 42.20
C SER A 337 -36.77 22.13 41.69
N GLY A 338 -37.74 22.30 42.61
CA GLY A 338 -39.16 22.51 42.29
C GLY A 338 -39.46 23.78 41.48
N VAL A 339 -38.58 24.79 41.50
CA VAL A 339 -38.73 26.02 40.71
C VAL A 339 -38.53 25.74 39.22
N TYR A 340 -37.61 24.84 38.88
CA TYR A 340 -37.28 24.50 37.50
C TYR A 340 -38.30 23.57 36.84
N SER A 341 -39.12 22.86 37.63
CA SER A 341 -40.18 21.96 37.14
C SER A 341 -41.59 22.58 37.17
N ARG A 342 -41.77 23.73 37.84
CA ARG A 342 -43.04 24.48 37.81
C ARG A 342 -43.21 25.26 36.51
N ALA A 343 -44.46 25.46 36.10
CA ALA A 343 -44.77 26.34 34.99
C ALA A 343 -44.48 27.80 35.40
N PRO A 344 -43.78 28.61 34.59
CA PRO A 344 -43.49 30.01 34.89
C PRO A 344 -44.73 30.85 35.24
N ARG A 345 -45.91 30.48 34.72
CA ARG A 345 -47.20 31.11 35.04
C ARG A 345 -47.68 30.91 36.49
N ASP A 346 -47.08 29.98 37.23
CA ASP A 346 -47.43 29.71 38.63
C ASP A 346 -46.41 30.32 39.61
N ILE A 347 -45.38 31.00 39.09
CA ILE A 347 -44.30 31.60 39.88
C ILE A 347 -44.54 33.11 39.90
N PRO A 348 -44.63 33.76 41.08
CA PRO A 348 -44.76 35.22 41.18
C PRO A 348 -43.63 35.94 40.42
N LEU A 349 -43.91 37.15 39.91
CA LEU A 349 -43.11 37.91 38.93
C LEU A 349 -43.03 37.28 37.55
N LEU A 350 -42.74 35.98 37.44
CA LEU A 350 -42.69 35.30 36.14
C LEU A 350 -44.08 35.20 35.50
N ARG A 351 -45.12 34.94 36.31
CA ARG A 351 -46.49 34.88 35.82
C ARG A 351 -46.96 36.19 35.20
N LEU A 352 -46.52 37.32 35.76
CA LEU A 352 -46.77 38.65 35.23
C LEU A 352 -46.02 38.85 33.90
N LYS A 353 -44.70 38.61 33.88
CA LYS A 353 -43.87 38.72 32.66
C LYS A 353 -44.40 37.84 31.52
N VAL A 354 -44.73 36.58 31.80
CA VAL A 354 -45.26 35.62 30.81
C VAL A 354 -46.60 36.10 30.26
N ARG A 355 -47.50 36.59 31.12
CA ARG A 355 -48.79 37.13 30.70
C ARG A 355 -48.61 38.35 29.79
N ASN A 356 -47.71 39.25 30.15
CA ASN A 356 -47.43 40.48 29.40
C ASN A 356 -46.78 40.17 28.03
N VAL A 357 -45.84 39.22 27.97
CA VAL A 357 -45.23 38.74 26.72
C VAL A 357 -46.27 38.09 25.79
N LEU A 358 -47.15 37.24 26.34
CA LEU A 358 -48.24 36.62 25.57
C LEU A 358 -49.21 37.67 25.04
N GLN A 359 -49.60 38.65 25.85
CA GLN A 359 -50.49 39.73 25.43
C GLN A 359 -49.86 40.60 24.34
N ARG A 360 -48.57 40.94 24.48
CA ARG A 360 -47.80 41.72 23.50
C ARG A 360 -47.66 41.01 22.16
N SER A 361 -47.63 39.68 22.14
CA SER A 361 -47.50 38.89 20.89
C SER A 361 -48.70 39.01 19.94
N GLY A 362 -49.88 39.39 20.44
CA GLY A 362 -51.12 39.42 19.66
C GLY A 362 -51.60 38.04 19.17
N LEU A 363 -50.94 36.94 19.55
CA LEU A 363 -51.30 35.58 19.15
C LEU A 363 -52.51 35.09 19.94
N SER A 364 -53.47 34.48 19.25
CA SER A 364 -54.62 33.85 19.91
C SER A 364 -54.18 32.67 20.79
N ARG A 365 -54.60 32.65 22.06
CA ARG A 365 -54.27 31.60 23.04
C ARG A 365 -54.60 30.18 22.57
N GLY A 366 -55.64 30.02 21.74
CA GLY A 366 -56.05 28.71 21.20
C GLY A 366 -55.35 28.30 19.90
N GLY A 367 -54.71 29.24 19.21
CA GLY A 367 -54.07 29.02 17.91
C GLY A 367 -52.75 28.25 18.01
N HIS A 368 -52.30 27.70 16.88
CA HIS A 368 -51.04 26.93 16.81
C HIS A 368 -49.83 27.77 17.30
N GLY A 369 -49.68 29.00 16.80
CA GLY A 369 -48.61 29.91 17.22
C GLY A 369 -48.68 30.30 18.70
N GLY A 370 -49.88 30.51 19.25
CA GLY A 370 -50.06 30.80 20.67
C GLY A 370 -49.67 29.63 21.59
N LYS A 371 -50.02 28.40 21.20
CA LYS A 371 -49.59 27.18 21.92
C LYS A 371 -48.08 26.95 21.82
N ALA A 372 -47.48 27.19 20.66
CA ALA A 372 -46.04 27.08 20.45
C ALA A 372 -45.27 28.12 21.28
N LEU A 373 -45.71 29.39 21.28
CA LEU A 373 -45.13 30.44 22.10
C LEU A 373 -45.24 30.11 23.60
N MET A 374 -46.38 29.60 24.06
CA MET A 374 -46.56 29.16 25.44
C MET A 374 -45.56 28.04 25.79
N HIS A 375 -45.39 27.05 24.92
CA HIS A 375 -44.42 25.97 25.12
C HIS A 375 -42.97 26.47 25.16
N ILE A 376 -42.62 27.45 24.32
CA ILE A 376 -41.32 28.10 24.36
C ILE A 376 -41.10 28.76 25.73
N LEU A 377 -42.07 29.57 26.20
CA LEU A 377 -41.97 30.23 27.50
C LEU A 377 -41.88 29.23 28.67
N ASP A 378 -42.62 28.10 28.62
CA ASP A 378 -42.56 27.04 29.63
C ASP A 378 -41.19 26.29 29.66
N THR A 379 -40.50 26.22 28.52
CA THR A 379 -39.23 25.50 28.36
C THR A 379 -38.00 26.40 28.39
N LEU A 380 -38.16 27.73 28.40
CA LEU A 380 -37.04 28.66 28.59
C LEU A 380 -36.36 28.43 29.96
N PRO A 381 -35.04 28.65 30.06
CA PRO A 381 -34.34 28.60 31.34
C PRO A 381 -34.96 29.62 32.29
N ARG A 382 -35.27 29.20 33.53
CA ARG A 382 -35.92 30.08 34.52
C ARG A 382 -35.07 31.32 34.81
N ASP A 383 -33.75 31.16 34.79
CA ASP A 383 -32.79 32.27 34.92
C ASP A 383 -32.97 33.35 33.84
N GLU A 384 -33.31 32.98 32.60
CA GLU A 384 -33.57 33.95 31.53
C GLU A 384 -34.88 34.70 31.75
N LEU A 385 -35.90 34.04 32.30
CA LEU A 385 -37.18 34.67 32.63
C LEU A 385 -37.08 35.60 33.86
N PHE A 386 -36.31 35.21 34.88
CA PHE A 386 -36.10 36.05 36.06
C PHE A 386 -35.29 37.30 35.73
N GLN A 387 -34.17 37.14 35.02
CA GLN A 387 -33.22 38.22 34.78
C GLN A 387 -33.53 39.07 33.55
N GLY A 388 -34.25 38.52 32.57
CA GLY A 388 -34.61 39.26 31.35
C GLY A 388 -35.73 40.27 31.60
N SER A 389 -35.66 41.40 30.92
CA SER A 389 -36.79 42.33 30.84
C SER A 389 -37.94 41.73 30.01
N GLU A 390 -39.14 42.29 30.10
CA GLU A 390 -40.27 41.83 29.27
C GLU A 390 -39.97 41.95 27.77
N GLU A 391 -39.21 42.97 27.36
CA GLU A 391 -38.79 43.16 25.98
C GLU A 391 -37.75 42.14 25.52
N GLU A 392 -36.77 41.83 26.35
CA GLU A 392 -35.76 40.81 26.05
C GLU A 392 -36.39 39.42 25.94
N ILE A 393 -37.30 39.08 26.87
CA ILE A 393 -38.04 37.81 26.84
C ILE A 393 -38.92 37.73 25.60
N TYR A 394 -39.63 38.81 25.25
CA TYR A 394 -40.44 38.88 24.03
C TYR A 394 -39.59 38.65 22.77
N THR A 395 -38.47 39.35 22.64
CA THR A 395 -37.57 39.24 21.48
C THR A 395 -36.98 37.84 21.35
N LEU A 396 -36.54 37.25 22.47
CA LEU A 396 -36.02 35.89 22.51
C LEU A 396 -37.10 34.86 22.13
N ALA A 397 -38.28 34.94 22.74
CA ALA A 397 -39.35 33.96 22.53
C ALA A 397 -39.88 33.98 21.09
N MET A 398 -40.05 35.17 20.50
CA MET A 398 -40.44 35.32 19.09
C MET A 398 -39.33 34.86 18.13
N GLY A 399 -38.06 35.12 18.46
CA GLY A 399 -36.92 34.60 17.69
C GLY A 399 -36.87 33.08 17.65
N ILE A 400 -37.15 32.42 18.77
CA ILE A 400 -37.22 30.95 18.85
C ILE A 400 -38.44 30.42 18.08
N LEU A 401 -39.58 31.11 18.13
CA LEU A 401 -40.79 30.71 17.40
C LEU A 401 -40.53 30.67 15.88
N ASN A 402 -39.86 31.69 15.33
CA ASN A 402 -39.47 31.73 13.91
C ASN A 402 -38.43 30.66 13.53
N LEU A 403 -37.68 30.14 14.50
CA LEU A 403 -36.68 29.10 14.29
C LEU A 403 -37.30 27.70 14.14
N GLN A 404 -38.42 27.41 14.82
CA GLN A 404 -39.04 26.08 14.73
C GLN A 404 -39.46 25.71 13.29
N GLU A 405 -39.71 26.70 12.43
CA GLU A 405 -40.01 26.50 11.01
C GLU A 405 -38.76 26.23 10.14
N ARG A 406 -37.54 26.46 10.65
CA ARG A 406 -36.27 26.37 9.90
C ARG A 406 -35.20 25.57 10.64
N ARG A 407 -34.66 24.52 10.02
CA ARG A 407 -33.56 23.71 10.58
C ARG A 407 -32.20 24.42 10.47
N GLN A 408 -32.02 25.55 11.16
CA GLN A 408 -30.82 26.38 11.08
C GLN A 408 -30.16 26.55 12.44
N THR A 409 -28.84 26.73 12.44
CA THR A 409 -28.10 27.16 13.64
C THR A 409 -28.43 28.61 13.94
N ARG A 410 -28.77 28.94 15.19
CA ARG A 410 -29.05 30.31 15.64
C ARG A 410 -28.46 30.62 17.01
N LEU A 411 -28.05 31.87 17.19
CA LEU A 411 -27.47 32.38 18.43
C LEU A 411 -28.30 33.53 19.00
N PHE A 412 -28.67 33.42 20.28
CA PHE A 412 -29.23 34.52 21.06
C PHE A 412 -28.26 34.87 22.20
N ILE A 413 -27.89 36.14 22.34
CA ILE A 413 -27.01 36.64 23.40
C ILE A 413 -27.76 37.66 24.24
N ARG A 414 -27.71 37.52 25.56
CA ARG A 414 -28.14 38.53 26.53
C ARG A 414 -26.97 38.92 27.42
N LYS A 415 -26.76 40.22 27.60
CA LYS A 415 -25.77 40.76 28.55
C LYS A 415 -26.38 40.76 29.95
N GLY A 416 -25.66 40.28 30.96
CA GLY A 416 -26.09 40.40 32.34
C GLY A 416 -26.07 41.86 32.80
N ARG A 417 -27.07 42.29 33.59
CA ARG A 417 -27.34 43.69 34.01
C ARG A 417 -26.18 44.47 34.67
N PHE A 418 -25.16 43.77 35.16
CA PHE A 418 -23.97 44.39 35.78
C PHE A 418 -22.68 44.10 34.98
N GLY A 419 -22.78 43.70 33.71
CA GLY A 419 -21.64 43.38 32.85
C GLY A 419 -20.82 42.15 33.25
N ARG A 420 -21.27 41.34 34.21
CA ARG A 420 -20.47 40.23 34.82
C ARG A 420 -20.47 38.92 34.01
N PHE A 421 -21.41 38.77 33.08
CA PHE A 421 -21.53 37.60 32.22
C PHE A 421 -22.40 37.88 31.00
N PHE A 422 -22.30 37.01 30.01
CA PHE A 422 -23.21 36.88 28.88
C PHE A 422 -23.92 35.54 28.96
N SER A 423 -25.22 35.54 28.68
CA SER A 423 -26.04 34.35 28.53
C SER A 423 -26.23 34.08 27.04
N CYS A 424 -25.74 32.95 26.54
CA CYS A 424 -25.77 32.59 25.12
C CYS A 424 -26.62 31.34 24.91
N LEU A 425 -27.71 31.43 24.16
CA LEU A 425 -28.52 30.28 23.74
C LEU A 425 -28.19 29.94 22.29
N VAL A 426 -27.57 28.79 22.07
CA VAL A 426 -27.21 28.27 20.74
C VAL A 426 -28.14 27.12 20.38
N TYR A 427 -28.91 27.29 19.32
CA TYR A 427 -29.73 26.23 18.73
C TYR A 427 -29.00 25.62 17.54
N ILE A 428 -28.96 24.29 17.47
CA ILE A 428 -28.27 23.53 16.42
C ILE A 428 -29.11 22.31 16.01
N PRO A 429 -29.05 21.85 14.74
CA PRO A 429 -29.67 20.60 14.34
C PRO A 429 -29.20 19.43 15.22
N ARG A 430 -30.16 18.64 15.73
CA ARG A 430 -29.90 17.56 16.71
C ARG A 430 -28.94 16.49 16.18
N ASP A 431 -29.03 16.18 14.90
CA ASP A 431 -28.18 15.24 14.17
C ASP A 431 -26.73 15.72 14.01
N ARG A 432 -26.47 17.01 14.19
CA ARG A 432 -25.13 17.62 14.11
C ARG A 432 -24.48 17.86 15.47
N PHE A 433 -25.17 17.57 16.57
CA PHE A 433 -24.64 17.80 17.91
C PHE A 433 -23.73 16.65 18.36
N ASN A 434 -22.49 16.97 18.68
CA ASN A 434 -21.56 16.09 19.39
C ASN A 434 -20.69 16.91 20.36
N THR A 435 -19.85 16.22 21.14
CA THR A 435 -18.96 16.84 22.15
C THR A 435 -17.96 17.83 21.52
N GLU A 436 -17.42 17.53 20.33
CA GLU A 436 -16.45 18.38 19.64
C GLU A 436 -17.11 19.69 19.16
N VAL A 437 -18.30 19.60 18.57
CA VAL A 437 -19.10 20.76 18.17
C VAL A 437 -19.41 21.65 19.38
N ARG A 438 -19.77 21.06 20.53
CA ARG A 438 -19.98 21.81 21.78
C ARG A 438 -18.72 22.58 22.20
N GLU A 439 -17.55 21.95 22.16
CA GLU A 439 -16.28 22.57 22.56
C GLU A 439 -15.86 23.67 21.59
N ASN A 440 -16.08 23.48 20.28
CA ASN A 440 -15.87 24.51 19.27
C ASN A 440 -16.78 25.73 19.49
N ILE A 441 -18.06 25.50 19.78
CA ILE A 441 -19.02 26.55 20.15
C ILE A 441 -18.52 27.32 21.38
N GLN A 442 -18.11 26.63 22.44
CA GLN A 442 -17.55 27.26 23.65
C GLN A 442 -16.28 28.07 23.35
N GLY A 443 -15.39 27.56 22.50
CA GLY A 443 -14.16 28.25 22.10
C GLY A 443 -14.40 29.49 21.23
N ILE A 444 -15.44 29.49 20.40
CA ILE A 444 -15.87 30.66 19.62
C ILE A 444 -16.43 31.73 20.57
N LEU A 445 -17.40 31.36 21.43
CA LEU A 445 -18.03 32.27 22.37
C LEU A 445 -17.03 32.85 23.39
N ARG A 446 -16.10 32.03 23.89
CA ARG A 446 -15.04 32.48 24.80
C ARG A 446 -14.19 33.58 24.19
N ARG A 447 -13.75 33.41 22.92
CA ARG A 447 -12.89 34.38 22.23
C ARG A 447 -13.67 35.64 21.88
N ALA A 448 -14.87 35.50 21.33
CA ALA A 448 -15.69 36.63 20.91
C ALA A 448 -16.10 37.53 22.08
N LEU A 449 -16.44 36.93 23.23
CA LEU A 449 -16.95 37.66 24.40
C LEU A 449 -15.89 37.91 25.49
N LYS A 450 -14.59 37.68 25.19
CA LYS A 450 -13.47 37.81 26.12
C LYS A 450 -13.68 37.06 27.46
N GLY A 451 -14.25 35.85 27.37
CA GLY A 451 -14.64 35.05 28.53
C GLY A 451 -13.46 34.46 29.29
N VAL A 452 -13.43 34.63 30.62
CA VAL A 452 -12.46 33.96 31.50
C VAL A 452 -12.88 32.55 31.85
N ARG A 453 -14.19 32.33 32.05
CA ARG A 453 -14.78 31.04 32.45
C ARG A 453 -16.11 30.84 31.71
N LEU A 454 -16.45 29.58 31.44
CA LEU A 454 -17.71 29.20 30.81
C LEU A 454 -18.36 28.10 31.63
N ASP A 455 -19.67 28.24 31.85
CA ASP A 455 -20.53 27.15 32.31
C ASP A 455 -21.56 26.88 31.20
N TYR A 456 -22.03 25.64 31.10
CA TYR A 456 -22.98 25.28 30.07
C TYR A 456 -23.99 24.24 30.54
N THR A 457 -25.15 24.24 29.90
CA THR A 457 -26.17 23.21 29.99
C THR A 457 -26.63 22.84 28.59
N VAL A 458 -26.83 21.53 28.36
CA VAL A 458 -27.34 21.01 27.10
C VAL A 458 -28.73 20.45 27.34
N GLN A 459 -29.66 20.82 26.47
CA GLN A 459 -30.99 20.23 26.43
C GLN A 459 -31.28 19.72 25.03
N VAL A 460 -31.61 18.44 24.96
CA VAL A 460 -32.08 17.77 23.74
C VAL A 460 -33.58 17.59 23.88
N PHE A 461 -34.35 18.25 23.01
CA PHE A 461 -35.80 18.18 22.99
C PHE A 461 -36.29 17.09 22.02
N ASP A 462 -37.61 16.84 22.01
CA ASP A 462 -38.29 16.06 20.96
C ASP A 462 -38.38 16.82 19.62
N THR A 463 -37.89 18.05 19.57
CA THR A 463 -37.78 18.89 18.36
C THR A 463 -36.49 18.58 17.58
N PRO A 464 -36.38 18.97 16.29
CA PRO A 464 -35.18 18.70 15.49
C PRO A 464 -33.93 19.51 15.89
N LEU A 465 -34.01 20.31 16.96
CA LEU A 465 -32.94 21.17 17.42
C LEU A 465 -32.51 20.79 18.85
N ALA A 466 -31.19 20.74 19.07
CA ALA A 466 -30.60 20.74 20.40
C ALA A 466 -30.28 22.18 20.81
N ARG A 467 -30.40 22.48 22.11
CA ARG A 467 -30.07 23.78 22.69
C ARG A 467 -28.87 23.65 23.61
N VAL A 468 -27.84 24.44 23.33
CA VAL A 468 -26.68 24.62 24.19
C VAL A 468 -26.78 26.00 24.82
N HIS A 469 -26.99 26.05 26.13
CA HIS A 469 -27.01 27.28 26.90
C HIS A 469 -25.63 27.47 27.53
N VAL A 470 -24.94 28.55 27.19
CA VAL A 470 -23.59 28.86 27.64
C VAL A 470 -23.58 30.18 28.41
N PHE A 471 -23.12 30.15 29.65
CA PHE A 471 -22.84 31.34 30.45
C PHE A 471 -21.37 31.71 30.32
N VAL A 472 -21.07 32.86 29.70
CA VAL A 472 -19.70 33.33 29.49
C VAL A 472 -19.38 34.43 30.50
N ARG A 473 -18.43 34.19 31.41
CA ARG A 473 -18.05 35.13 32.47
C ARG A 473 -16.95 36.08 32.02
N THR A 474 -17.10 37.36 32.33
CA THR A 474 -16.15 38.43 32.03
C THR A 474 -15.27 38.75 33.25
N ARG A 475 -14.19 39.52 33.05
CA ARG A 475 -13.36 40.01 34.17
C ARG A 475 -14.06 41.20 34.85
N PRO A 476 -14.04 41.28 36.20
CA PRO A 476 -14.55 42.46 36.90
C PRO A 476 -13.82 43.74 36.45
N GLY A 477 -14.55 44.77 36.03
CA GLY A 477 -14.01 46.08 35.62
C GLY A 477 -13.71 46.26 34.13
N GLU A 478 -13.94 45.24 33.29
CA GLU A 478 -13.92 45.36 31.82
C GLU A 478 -15.36 45.47 31.29
N ASP A 479 -16.01 46.61 31.51
CA ASP A 479 -17.47 46.75 31.34
C ASP A 479 -17.95 46.90 29.87
N VAL A 480 -17.03 46.93 28.89
CA VAL A 480 -17.33 47.11 27.46
C VAL A 480 -16.65 46.04 26.61
N VAL A 481 -17.42 45.02 26.21
CA VAL A 481 -17.05 44.06 25.17
C VAL A 481 -17.88 44.39 23.94
N ASP A 482 -17.22 44.83 22.86
CA ASP A 482 -17.87 45.01 21.56
C ASP A 482 -17.95 43.64 20.85
N TYR A 483 -19.15 43.23 20.43
CA TYR A 483 -19.40 41.94 19.80
C TYR A 483 -20.47 42.04 18.71
N ASN A 484 -20.27 41.29 17.62
CA ASN A 484 -21.21 41.21 16.51
C ASN A 484 -21.88 39.82 16.49
N VAL A 485 -23.18 39.77 16.80
CA VAL A 485 -23.96 38.52 16.84
C VAL A 485 -23.95 37.80 15.49
N VAL A 486 -24.00 38.52 14.38
CA VAL A 486 -24.04 37.93 13.02
C VAL A 486 -22.72 37.25 12.68
N GLU A 487 -21.58 37.88 13.02
CA GLU A 487 -20.25 37.30 12.79
C GLU A 487 -20.06 36.03 13.63
N ILE A 488 -20.45 36.09 14.91
CA ILE A 488 -20.35 34.93 15.81
C ILE A 488 -21.23 33.79 15.29
N GLU A 489 -22.46 34.08 14.87
CA GLU A 489 -23.38 33.08 14.32
C GLU A 489 -22.82 32.41 13.07
N GLN A 490 -22.21 33.15 12.14
CA GLN A 490 -21.58 32.56 10.94
C GLN A 490 -20.46 31.58 11.30
N ARG A 491 -19.60 31.93 12.27
CA ARG A 491 -18.54 31.05 12.74
C ARG A 491 -19.08 29.80 13.43
N LEU A 492 -20.22 29.91 14.13
CA LEU A 492 -20.92 28.76 14.70
C LEU A 492 -21.53 27.87 13.61
N VAL A 493 -22.09 28.45 12.54
CA VAL A 493 -22.60 27.69 11.39
C VAL A 493 -21.48 26.88 10.73
N GLU A 494 -20.31 27.48 10.51
CA GLU A 494 -19.14 26.81 9.95
C GLU A 494 -18.65 25.66 10.84
N ALA A 495 -18.60 25.87 12.16
CA ALA A 495 -18.19 24.85 13.13
C ALA A 495 -19.13 23.64 13.21
N VAL A 496 -20.35 23.76 12.67
CA VAL A 496 -21.40 22.73 12.69
C VAL A 496 -21.50 22.00 11.33
N ARG A 497 -20.65 22.30 10.34
CA ARG A 497 -20.63 21.63 9.03
C ARG A 497 -19.93 20.27 9.10
N SER A 498 -20.50 19.25 8.44
CA SER A 498 -19.88 17.93 8.31
C SER A 498 -18.77 17.93 7.25
N TRP A 499 -17.90 16.92 7.29
CA TRP A 499 -16.89 16.70 6.25
C TRP A 499 -17.54 16.46 4.87
N GLN A 500 -18.67 15.75 4.86
CA GLN A 500 -19.45 15.42 3.67
C GLN A 500 -20.09 16.67 3.04
N ASP A 501 -20.66 17.56 3.86
CA ASP A 501 -21.24 18.83 3.40
C ASP A 501 -20.19 19.66 2.66
N GLN A 502 -18.95 19.70 3.20
CA GLN A 502 -17.84 20.42 2.58
C GLN A 502 -17.38 19.74 1.28
N LEU A 503 -17.36 18.41 1.22
CA LEU A 503 -17.00 17.67 0.00
C LEU A 503 -18.00 17.95 -1.12
N GLU A 504 -19.30 17.91 -0.82
CA GLU A 504 -20.37 18.19 -1.78
C GLU A 504 -20.23 19.61 -2.38
N GLU A 505 -20.06 20.63 -1.54
CA GLU A 505 -19.88 22.02 -1.98
C GLU A 505 -18.65 22.16 -2.91
N ILE A 506 -17.54 21.50 -2.59
CA ILE A 506 -16.32 21.54 -3.40
C ILE A 506 -16.53 20.81 -4.74
N LEU A 507 -17.24 19.68 -4.76
CA LEU A 507 -17.55 18.94 -5.98
C LEU A 507 -18.48 19.76 -6.89
N VAL A 508 -19.53 20.36 -6.34
CA VAL A 508 -20.45 21.27 -7.05
C VAL A 508 -19.68 22.45 -7.64
N GLY A 509 -18.77 23.07 -6.88
CA GLY A 509 -17.94 24.16 -7.37
C GLY A 509 -16.95 23.77 -8.48
N LYS A 510 -16.47 22.51 -8.50
CA LYS A 510 -15.47 22.02 -9.47
C LYS A 510 -16.04 21.52 -10.79
N VAL A 511 -17.15 20.78 -10.76
CA VAL A 511 -17.71 20.11 -11.95
C VAL A 511 -19.14 20.55 -12.28
N GLY A 512 -19.65 21.57 -11.60
CA GLY A 512 -21.01 22.09 -11.74
C GLY A 512 -22.03 21.34 -10.88
N GLU A 513 -23.20 21.96 -10.67
CA GLU A 513 -24.23 21.48 -9.73
C GLU A 513 -24.73 20.07 -10.06
N GLY A 514 -25.11 19.79 -11.31
CA GLY A 514 -25.65 18.49 -11.70
C GLY A 514 -24.69 17.32 -11.45
N LYS A 515 -23.47 17.41 -12.01
CA LYS A 515 -22.45 16.36 -11.88
C LYS A 515 -21.84 16.32 -10.48
N GLY A 516 -21.71 17.46 -9.81
CA GLY A 516 -21.22 17.56 -8.44
C GLY A 516 -22.13 16.83 -7.45
N LEU A 517 -23.44 17.07 -7.53
CA LEU A 517 -24.44 16.38 -6.71
C LEU A 517 -24.54 14.88 -7.02
N GLU A 518 -24.30 14.47 -8.27
CA GLU A 518 -24.22 13.05 -8.64
C GLU A 518 -23.02 12.36 -7.97
N LEU A 519 -21.83 12.95 -8.09
CA LEU A 519 -20.61 12.43 -7.46
C LEU A 519 -20.70 12.44 -5.93
N ALA A 520 -21.28 13.48 -5.34
CA ALA A 520 -21.51 13.56 -3.90
C ALA A 520 -22.50 12.48 -3.42
N ARG A 521 -23.57 12.19 -4.18
CA ARG A 521 -24.48 11.07 -3.88
C ARG A 521 -23.79 9.71 -3.99
N ARG A 522 -22.92 9.53 -4.99
CA ARG A 522 -22.22 8.26 -5.21
C ARG A 522 -21.15 7.99 -4.15
N PHE A 523 -20.35 8.99 -3.80
CA PHE A 523 -19.14 8.83 -2.98
C PHE A 523 -19.19 9.49 -1.59
N GLY A 524 -20.11 10.42 -1.34
CA GLY A 524 -20.10 11.25 -0.13
C GLY A 524 -20.16 10.46 1.19
N GLN A 525 -20.85 9.32 1.20
CA GLN A 525 -20.90 8.39 2.35
C GLN A 525 -20.04 7.13 2.16
N ALA A 526 -19.28 7.04 1.06
CA ALA A 526 -18.50 5.86 0.72
C ALA A 526 -17.17 5.78 1.51
N PHE A 527 -16.68 6.91 2.02
CA PHE A 527 -15.39 7.00 2.68
C PHE A 527 -15.44 6.51 4.15
N PRO A 528 -14.48 5.69 4.60
CA PRO A 528 -14.41 5.24 5.99
C PRO A 528 -13.96 6.38 6.92
N ALA A 529 -14.27 6.25 8.22
CA ALA A 529 -13.92 7.25 9.23
C ALA A 529 -12.42 7.60 9.22
N ALA A 530 -11.55 6.59 9.12
CA ALA A 530 -10.10 6.77 9.05
C ALA A 530 -9.67 7.68 7.87
N TYR A 531 -10.31 7.56 6.71
CA TYR A 531 -10.02 8.43 5.57
C TYR A 531 -10.45 9.87 5.85
N THR A 532 -11.64 10.07 6.42
CA THR A 532 -12.16 11.42 6.72
C THR A 532 -11.35 12.15 7.80
N GLU A 533 -10.69 11.42 8.69
CA GLU A 533 -9.74 11.96 9.67
C GLU A 533 -8.40 12.36 9.02
N ASP A 534 -7.88 11.52 8.11
CA ASP A 534 -6.58 11.74 7.46
C ASP A 534 -6.62 12.76 6.31
N VAL A 535 -7.74 12.83 5.59
CA VAL A 535 -7.87 13.53 4.30
C VAL A 535 -8.96 14.59 4.36
N GLY A 536 -8.59 15.84 4.13
CA GLY A 536 -9.55 16.94 4.08
C GLY A 536 -10.43 16.92 2.81
N PRO A 537 -11.65 17.50 2.85
CA PRO A 537 -12.62 17.47 1.76
C PRO A 537 -12.09 17.97 0.41
N TRP A 538 -11.18 18.95 0.43
CA TRP A 538 -10.53 19.45 -0.78
C TRP A 538 -9.71 18.39 -1.52
N VAL A 539 -8.91 17.60 -0.79
CA VAL A 539 -8.11 16.51 -1.40
C VAL A 539 -9.05 15.39 -1.83
N ALA A 540 -10.03 15.06 -0.99
CA ALA A 540 -11.04 14.05 -1.31
C ALA A 540 -11.82 14.37 -2.60
N SER A 541 -12.04 15.64 -2.92
CA SER A 541 -12.66 16.02 -4.20
C SER A 541 -11.85 15.56 -5.43
N PHE A 542 -10.52 15.54 -5.36
CA PHE A 542 -9.68 15.01 -6.44
C PHE A 542 -9.68 13.49 -6.45
N ASP A 543 -9.69 12.85 -5.27
CA ASP A 543 -9.78 11.40 -5.16
C ASP A 543 -11.11 10.90 -5.75
N VAL A 544 -12.24 11.58 -5.49
CA VAL A 544 -13.54 11.29 -6.12
C VAL A 544 -13.47 11.36 -7.64
N LEU A 545 -12.76 12.35 -8.20
CA LEU A 545 -12.61 12.47 -9.65
C LEU A 545 -11.76 11.33 -10.25
N ASN A 546 -10.71 10.90 -9.55
CA ASN A 546 -9.89 9.76 -9.98
C ASN A 546 -10.68 8.45 -9.87
N LEU A 547 -11.40 8.22 -8.75
CA LEU A 547 -12.29 7.08 -8.58
C LEU A 547 -13.38 7.02 -9.66
N ALA A 548 -13.96 8.17 -10.02
CA ALA A 548 -14.97 8.24 -11.07
C ALA A 548 -14.41 7.98 -12.48
N ALA A 549 -13.09 8.10 -12.68
CA ALA A 549 -12.44 7.87 -13.96
C ALA A 549 -12.04 6.40 -14.18
N VAL A 550 -11.95 5.59 -13.13
CA VAL A 550 -11.66 4.14 -13.23
C VAL A 550 -12.83 3.43 -13.91
N LYS A 551 -12.56 2.79 -15.05
CA LYS A 551 -13.61 2.21 -15.91
C LYS A 551 -14.02 0.79 -15.52
N ASP A 552 -13.05 -0.06 -15.21
CA ASP A 552 -13.21 -1.49 -14.97
C ASP A 552 -12.14 -2.04 -14.00
N GLU A 553 -12.14 -3.35 -13.74
CA GLU A 553 -11.28 -4.03 -12.76
C GLU A 553 -9.78 -4.03 -13.13
N ASP A 554 -9.47 -3.89 -14.42
CA ASP A 554 -8.11 -3.86 -14.95
C ASP A 554 -7.56 -2.43 -15.06
N ASP A 555 -8.43 -1.43 -14.92
CA ASP A 555 -8.07 -0.01 -14.92
C ASP A 555 -7.51 0.46 -13.57
N LEU A 556 -6.63 1.46 -13.64
CA LEU A 556 -5.90 2.02 -12.49
C LEU A 556 -5.93 3.54 -12.54
N GLY A 557 -6.65 4.13 -11.61
CA GLY A 557 -6.51 5.56 -11.34
C GLY A 557 -5.25 5.82 -10.55
N MET A 558 -4.57 6.95 -10.79
CA MET A 558 -3.37 7.32 -10.04
C MET A 558 -3.29 8.81 -9.75
N SER A 559 -2.69 9.19 -8.62
CA SER A 559 -2.46 10.59 -8.26
C SER A 559 -1.14 10.76 -7.51
N LEU A 560 -0.16 11.43 -8.14
CA LEU A 560 1.10 11.81 -7.50
C LEU A 560 1.09 13.33 -7.18
N TYR A 561 1.27 13.70 -5.91
CA TYR A 561 1.20 15.09 -5.45
C TYR A 561 2.07 15.40 -4.23
N ARG A 562 2.31 16.69 -3.96
CA ARG A 562 2.95 17.16 -2.71
C ARG A 562 1.92 17.59 -1.67
N PRO A 563 1.94 17.05 -0.44
CA PRO A 563 1.03 17.46 0.61
C PRO A 563 1.30 18.91 1.08
N ARG A 564 0.25 19.76 1.12
CA ARG A 564 0.33 21.20 1.46
C ARG A 564 0.89 21.46 2.87
N LYS A 565 0.48 20.68 3.87
CA LYS A 565 0.89 20.85 5.29
C LYS A 565 2.38 20.55 5.54
N ARG A 566 3.11 20.03 4.56
CA ARG A 566 4.53 19.67 4.65
C ARG A 566 5.37 20.26 3.50
N ARG A 567 4.98 21.44 2.99
CA ARG A 567 5.81 22.17 2.02
C ARG A 567 7.21 22.39 2.62
N GLY A 568 8.24 21.83 1.97
CA GLY A 568 9.63 21.91 2.39
C GLY A 568 10.25 20.60 2.89
N SER A 569 9.46 19.55 3.18
CA SER A 569 10.00 18.28 3.70
C SER A 569 10.48 17.29 2.63
N GLY A 570 10.38 17.63 1.34
CA GLY A 570 10.70 16.73 0.21
C GLY A 570 9.73 15.55 0.00
N MET A 571 8.69 15.42 0.83
CA MET A 571 7.77 14.28 0.84
C MET A 571 6.77 14.31 -0.33
N LEU A 572 6.52 13.16 -0.94
CA LEU A 572 5.56 12.93 -2.01
C LEU A 572 4.47 11.98 -1.52
N ARG A 573 3.25 12.14 -2.06
CA ARG A 573 2.18 11.15 -1.92
C ARG A 573 1.80 10.60 -3.27
N PHE A 574 1.64 9.29 -3.35
CA PHE A 574 1.15 8.58 -4.52
C PHE A 574 -0.06 7.76 -4.14
N LYS A 575 -1.18 8.01 -4.80
CA LYS A 575 -2.42 7.25 -4.62
C LYS A 575 -2.67 6.37 -5.81
N VAL A 576 -3.11 5.15 -5.55
CA VAL A 576 -3.62 4.20 -6.54
C VAL A 576 -5.10 3.93 -6.23
N PHE A 577 -5.93 3.96 -7.28
CA PHE A 577 -7.39 3.78 -7.22
C PHE A 577 -7.78 2.56 -8.06
N ARG A 578 -8.48 1.58 -7.46
CA ARG A 578 -8.88 0.33 -8.15
C ARG A 578 -10.18 -0.27 -7.60
N TYR A 579 -10.81 -1.14 -8.38
CA TYR A 579 -11.92 -2.00 -7.94
C TYR A 579 -11.44 -3.25 -7.17
N HIS A 580 -12.28 -3.70 -6.24
CA HIS A 580 -12.23 -4.97 -5.51
C HIS A 580 -11.04 -5.25 -4.58
N HIS A 581 -9.81 -4.99 -5.01
CA HIS A 581 -8.60 -5.36 -4.29
C HIS A 581 -7.49 -4.32 -4.41
N THR A 582 -6.61 -4.30 -3.41
CA THR A 582 -5.38 -3.52 -3.39
C THR A 582 -4.27 -4.21 -4.20
N ILE A 583 -3.26 -3.44 -4.59
CA ILE A 583 -1.99 -4.00 -5.10
C ILE A 583 -1.19 -4.52 -3.90
N PRO A 584 -0.73 -5.79 -3.90
CA PRO A 584 0.13 -6.29 -2.85
C PRO A 584 1.39 -5.43 -2.67
N LEU A 585 1.80 -5.18 -1.43
CA LEU A 585 3.01 -4.41 -1.14
C LEU A 585 4.27 -5.02 -1.77
N SER A 586 4.33 -6.36 -1.85
CA SER A 586 5.42 -7.08 -2.53
C SER A 586 5.56 -6.71 -4.01
N ASP A 587 4.50 -6.19 -4.63
CA ASP A 587 4.46 -5.87 -6.04
C ASP A 587 4.64 -4.36 -6.24
N ALA A 588 3.96 -3.54 -5.43
CA ALA A 588 4.03 -2.08 -5.51
C ALA A 588 5.36 -1.49 -5.01
N VAL A 589 5.90 -1.98 -3.89
CA VAL A 589 7.11 -1.42 -3.27
C VAL A 589 8.32 -1.53 -4.20
N PRO A 590 8.63 -2.69 -4.81
CA PRO A 590 9.76 -2.78 -5.74
C PRO A 590 9.63 -1.84 -6.93
N MET A 591 8.42 -1.63 -7.46
CA MET A 591 8.18 -0.68 -8.56
C MET A 591 8.55 0.74 -8.16
N LEU A 592 8.07 1.20 -7.00
CA LEU A 592 8.33 2.54 -6.49
C LEU A 592 9.83 2.74 -6.13
N GLU A 593 10.48 1.73 -5.55
CA GLU A 593 11.91 1.75 -5.23
C GLU A 593 12.79 1.80 -6.49
N ASN A 594 12.46 1.00 -7.49
CA ASN A 594 13.15 1.01 -8.78
C ASN A 594 12.92 2.31 -9.55
N MET A 595 11.85 3.06 -9.28
CA MET A 595 11.65 4.41 -9.80
C MET A 595 12.40 5.50 -9.01
N GLY A 596 13.12 5.13 -7.95
CA GLY A 596 13.97 6.05 -7.18
C GLY A 596 13.29 6.67 -5.95
N LEU A 597 12.21 6.07 -5.46
CA LEU A 597 11.48 6.50 -4.27
C LEU A 597 11.75 5.57 -3.08
N ARG A 598 11.64 6.09 -1.86
CA ARG A 598 11.62 5.29 -0.64
C ARG A 598 10.26 5.42 0.00
N ILE A 599 9.63 4.29 0.28
CA ILE A 599 8.31 4.23 0.89
C ILE A 599 8.47 4.39 2.40
N VAL A 600 7.74 5.34 2.98
CA VAL A 600 7.74 5.63 4.42
C VAL A 600 6.59 4.91 5.12
N SER A 601 5.40 4.93 4.51
CA SER A 601 4.22 4.22 5.00
C SER A 601 3.17 4.09 3.90
N GLU A 602 2.29 3.11 4.04
CA GLU A 602 1.10 2.90 3.20
C GLU A 602 -0.16 3.02 4.06
N ARG A 603 -1.23 3.58 3.50
CA ARG A 603 -2.58 3.55 4.08
C ARG A 603 -3.60 3.08 3.02
N PRO A 604 -4.12 1.86 3.13
CA PRO A 604 -5.23 1.40 2.30
C PRO A 604 -6.57 1.85 2.91
N TYR A 605 -7.46 2.38 2.06
CA TYR A 605 -8.83 2.72 2.43
C TYR A 605 -9.79 1.98 1.52
N GLU A 606 -10.68 1.19 2.12
CA GLU A 606 -11.80 0.55 1.43
C GLU A 606 -12.97 1.53 1.35
N LEU A 607 -13.57 1.65 0.17
CA LEU A 607 -14.73 2.49 -0.09
C LEU A 607 -15.89 1.64 -0.58
N ASN A 608 -17.08 1.98 -0.11
CA ASN A 608 -18.33 1.35 -0.52
C ASN A 608 -19.27 2.41 -1.14
N PRO A 609 -19.08 2.75 -2.43
CA PRO A 609 -19.94 3.68 -3.14
C PRO A 609 -21.37 3.16 -3.25
N ALA A 610 -22.32 4.07 -3.44
CA ALA A 610 -23.76 3.75 -3.48
C ALA A 610 -24.18 2.82 -4.64
N ASP A 611 -23.31 2.61 -5.63
CA ASP A 611 -23.54 1.67 -6.75
C ASP A 611 -23.17 0.22 -6.42
N GLY A 612 -22.70 -0.06 -5.20
CA GLY A 612 -22.43 -1.40 -4.68
C GLY A 612 -21.11 -2.03 -5.11
N ARG A 613 -20.25 -1.31 -5.86
CA ARG A 613 -18.93 -1.81 -6.28
C ARG A 613 -17.85 -1.32 -5.33
N THR A 614 -17.26 -2.22 -4.55
CA THR A 614 -16.15 -1.90 -3.64
C THR A 614 -14.95 -1.35 -4.40
N MET A 615 -14.41 -0.23 -3.93
CA MET A 615 -13.22 0.42 -4.48
C MET A 615 -12.17 0.62 -3.39
N TRP A 616 -10.92 0.74 -3.77
CA TRP A 616 -9.80 0.94 -2.87
C TRP A 616 -9.00 2.19 -3.24
N ILE A 617 -8.53 2.91 -2.22
CA ILE A 617 -7.47 3.91 -2.33
C ILE A 617 -6.26 3.39 -1.56
N GLN A 618 -5.14 3.14 -2.22
CA GLN A 618 -3.84 2.96 -1.54
C GLN A 618 -3.05 4.26 -1.59
N ASP A 619 -2.83 4.90 -0.44
CA ASP A 619 -2.06 6.14 -0.31
C ASP A 619 -0.66 5.85 0.24
N PHE A 620 0.35 6.03 -0.60
CA PHE A 620 1.77 5.84 -0.27
C PHE A 620 2.41 7.17 0.11
N ASP A 621 2.96 7.24 1.32
CA ASP A 621 3.85 8.30 1.77
C ASP A 621 5.28 7.97 1.36
N MET A 622 5.92 8.82 0.57
CA MET A 622 7.23 8.52 -0.03
C MET A 622 8.19 9.71 0.06
N ILE A 623 9.48 9.41 0.01
CA ILE A 623 10.55 10.41 -0.16
C ILE A 623 11.43 10.04 -1.36
N PRO A 624 11.92 11.01 -2.13
CA PRO A 624 12.94 10.76 -3.14
C PRO A 624 14.20 10.14 -2.53
N GLY A 625 14.77 9.14 -3.21
CA GLY A 625 16.01 8.49 -2.77
C GLY A 625 17.27 9.35 -2.94
N SER A 626 17.24 10.33 -3.86
CA SER A 626 18.32 11.29 -4.12
C SER A 626 17.92 12.72 -3.71
N GLN A 627 18.91 13.58 -3.48
CA GLN A 627 18.69 15.00 -3.17
C GLN A 627 18.29 15.85 -4.40
N ILE A 628 17.89 15.23 -5.52
CA ILE A 628 17.55 15.94 -6.75
C ILE A 628 16.30 16.79 -6.52
N GLU A 629 16.35 18.06 -6.94
CA GLU A 629 15.21 18.97 -6.88
C GLU A 629 14.14 18.54 -7.91
N LEU A 630 13.15 17.79 -7.42
CA LEU A 630 12.05 17.29 -8.25
C LEU A 630 11.02 18.38 -8.55
N LYS A 631 10.95 18.78 -9.82
CA LYS A 631 9.86 19.57 -10.40
C LYS A 631 8.69 18.66 -10.72
N LEU A 632 7.83 18.42 -9.73
CA LEU A 632 6.75 17.42 -9.79
C LEU A 632 5.85 17.58 -11.01
N ASP A 633 5.52 18.83 -11.39
CA ASP A 633 4.63 19.12 -12.52
C ASP A 633 5.17 18.61 -13.87
N GLN A 634 6.48 18.37 -13.99
CA GLN A 634 7.11 17.89 -15.23
C GLN A 634 7.26 16.36 -15.27
N VAL A 635 7.25 15.69 -14.11
CA VAL A 635 7.51 14.25 -14.01
C VAL A 635 6.27 13.45 -13.62
N ARG A 636 5.21 14.11 -13.15
CA ARG A 636 3.99 13.45 -12.65
C ARG A 636 3.40 12.49 -13.67
N ASP A 637 3.14 12.97 -14.87
CA ASP A 637 2.42 12.20 -15.88
C ASP A 637 3.33 11.09 -16.45
N ILE A 638 4.64 11.38 -16.62
CA ILE A 638 5.66 10.41 -17.03
C ILE A 638 5.77 9.27 -16.02
N PHE A 639 5.79 9.61 -14.72
CA PHE A 639 5.84 8.65 -13.62
C PHE A 639 4.59 7.76 -13.60
N GLN A 640 3.40 8.35 -13.68
CA GLN A 640 2.15 7.60 -13.66
C GLN A 640 2.05 6.64 -14.85
N GLU A 641 2.37 7.11 -16.06
CA GLU A 641 2.38 6.26 -17.25
C GLU A 641 3.39 5.12 -17.10
N THR A 642 4.59 5.41 -16.59
CA THR A 642 5.62 4.37 -16.42
C THR A 642 5.19 3.33 -15.38
N PHE A 643 4.61 3.75 -14.25
CA PHE A 643 4.06 2.84 -13.25
C PHE A 643 2.98 1.93 -13.86
N LEU A 644 2.07 2.48 -14.67
CA LEU A 644 1.03 1.71 -15.37
C LEU A 644 1.62 0.68 -16.34
N ARG A 645 2.60 1.07 -17.16
CA ARG A 645 3.24 0.17 -18.14
C ARG A 645 4.05 -0.93 -17.47
N VAL A 646 4.73 -0.63 -16.36
CA VAL A 646 5.42 -1.65 -15.54
C VAL A 646 4.42 -2.60 -14.89
N TRP A 647 3.32 -2.07 -14.34
CA TRP A 647 2.24 -2.86 -13.76
C TRP A 647 1.61 -3.84 -14.76
N ARG A 648 1.32 -3.38 -15.99
CA ARG A 648 0.80 -4.22 -17.08
C ARG A 648 1.84 -5.18 -17.67
N GLY A 649 3.10 -5.09 -17.25
CA GLY A 649 4.19 -5.92 -17.75
C GLY A 649 4.71 -5.52 -19.13
N GLU A 650 4.29 -4.36 -19.64
CA GLU A 650 4.73 -3.75 -20.90
C GLU A 650 6.10 -3.07 -20.78
N ALA A 651 6.57 -2.84 -19.55
CA ALA A 651 7.92 -2.42 -19.21
C ALA A 651 8.52 -3.31 -18.08
N GLU A 652 9.85 -3.34 -17.97
CA GLU A 652 10.52 -4.08 -16.88
C GLU A 652 10.59 -3.27 -15.58
N ASN A 653 10.60 -3.99 -14.45
CA ASN A 653 10.75 -3.42 -13.12
C ASN A 653 12.20 -3.61 -12.63
N ASP A 654 13.10 -2.71 -13.02
CA ASP A 654 14.52 -2.73 -12.64
C ASP A 654 15.06 -1.30 -12.40
N GLY A 655 16.34 -1.18 -12.01
CA GLY A 655 16.93 0.09 -11.57
C GLY A 655 17.02 1.16 -12.65
N PHE A 656 16.84 0.83 -13.94
CA PHE A 656 16.74 1.83 -15.01
C PHE A 656 15.54 2.77 -14.82
N ASN A 657 14.48 2.32 -14.15
CA ASN A 657 13.29 3.14 -13.91
C ASN A 657 13.58 4.39 -13.04
N ARG A 658 14.73 4.46 -12.36
CA ARG A 658 15.18 5.68 -11.64
C ARG A 658 15.35 6.86 -12.57
N LEU A 659 15.70 6.60 -13.84
CA LEU A 659 15.89 7.62 -14.88
C LEU A 659 14.61 8.39 -15.19
N VAL A 660 13.43 7.84 -14.86
CA VAL A 660 12.15 8.56 -14.97
C VAL A 660 12.15 9.81 -14.12
N LEU A 661 12.67 9.72 -12.89
CA LEU A 661 12.73 10.85 -11.97
C LEU A 661 14.03 11.63 -12.09
N SER A 662 15.18 10.96 -12.25
CA SER A 662 16.49 11.62 -12.26
C SER A 662 16.81 12.28 -13.61
N ALA A 663 16.51 11.63 -14.73
CA ALA A 663 16.80 12.10 -16.08
C ALA A 663 15.55 12.62 -16.83
N ARG A 664 14.35 12.48 -16.25
CA ARG A 664 13.05 12.86 -16.86
C ARG A 664 12.75 12.12 -18.15
N LEU A 665 13.12 10.85 -18.22
CA LEU A 665 12.87 9.98 -19.36
C LEU A 665 11.52 9.27 -19.21
N ASP A 666 10.80 9.10 -20.31
CA ASP A 666 9.61 8.25 -20.32
C ASP A 666 9.95 6.75 -20.33
N TRP A 667 8.95 5.91 -20.10
CA TRP A 667 9.13 4.46 -20.01
C TRP A 667 9.75 3.84 -21.28
N ARG A 668 9.50 4.43 -22.45
CA ARG A 668 9.98 3.94 -23.75
C ARG A 668 11.43 4.35 -23.98
N GLN A 669 11.79 5.59 -23.63
CA GLN A 669 13.17 6.08 -23.59
C GLN A 669 14.02 5.29 -22.58
N VAL A 670 13.48 4.95 -21.41
CA VAL A 670 14.14 4.05 -20.46
C VAL A 670 14.31 2.65 -21.06
N SER A 671 13.32 2.15 -21.79
CA SER A 671 13.41 0.86 -22.50
C SER A 671 14.47 0.84 -23.60
N LEU A 672 14.70 1.96 -24.30
CA LEU A 672 15.81 2.12 -25.25
C LEU A 672 17.17 1.95 -24.54
N ILE A 673 17.40 2.68 -23.45
CA ILE A 673 18.64 2.57 -22.66
C ILE A 673 18.81 1.14 -22.13
N ARG A 674 17.74 0.55 -21.60
CA ARG A 674 17.75 -0.84 -21.14
C ARG A 674 18.12 -1.81 -22.28
N ALA A 675 17.57 -1.63 -23.48
CA ALA A 675 17.88 -2.46 -24.62
C ALA A 675 19.37 -2.38 -25.03
N VAL A 676 19.96 -1.19 -25.01
CA VAL A 676 21.41 -1.01 -25.23
C VAL A 676 22.23 -1.72 -24.13
N CYS A 677 21.82 -1.61 -22.87
CA CYS A 677 22.47 -2.35 -21.78
C CYS A 677 22.41 -3.86 -22.00
N LYS A 678 21.23 -4.40 -22.35
CA LYS A 678 21.05 -5.84 -22.60
C LYS A 678 21.92 -6.33 -23.74
N TYR A 679 22.09 -5.52 -24.79
CA TYR A 679 23.04 -5.82 -25.85
C TYR A 679 24.48 -5.86 -25.32
N LEU A 680 24.93 -4.85 -24.57
CA LEU A 680 26.29 -4.79 -24.01
C LEU A 680 26.61 -5.95 -23.06
N LEU A 681 25.64 -6.45 -22.30
CA LEU A 681 25.84 -7.66 -21.48
C LEU A 681 26.17 -8.89 -22.33
N GLN A 682 25.60 -8.97 -23.55
CA GLN A 682 25.85 -10.05 -24.50
C GLN A 682 27.18 -9.92 -25.26
N THR A 683 27.87 -8.78 -25.19
CA THR A 683 29.18 -8.58 -25.85
C THR A 683 30.36 -9.03 -24.99
N GLY A 684 30.14 -9.35 -23.71
CA GLY A 684 31.18 -9.74 -22.76
C GLY A 684 31.80 -8.58 -21.98
N LEU A 685 31.13 -7.42 -21.94
CA LEU A 685 31.56 -6.27 -21.14
C LEU A 685 31.58 -6.64 -19.63
N PRO A 686 32.66 -6.34 -18.86
CA PRO A 686 32.89 -6.90 -17.53
C PRO A 686 32.11 -6.17 -16.41
N PHE A 687 30.95 -5.62 -16.71
CA PHE A 687 30.12 -4.86 -15.77
C PHE A 687 28.74 -5.49 -15.63
N SER A 688 28.23 -5.53 -14.39
CA SER A 688 26.89 -6.05 -14.12
C SER A 688 25.81 -5.04 -14.48
N GLN A 689 24.60 -5.52 -14.78
CA GLN A 689 23.45 -4.65 -15.03
C GLN A 689 23.19 -3.65 -13.89
N PRO A 690 23.14 -4.06 -12.60
CA PRO A 690 22.91 -3.10 -11.51
C PRO A 690 23.97 -2.00 -11.43
N TYR A 691 25.23 -2.29 -11.82
CA TYR A 691 26.29 -1.30 -11.83
C TYR A 691 26.13 -0.28 -12.98
N MET A 692 25.71 -0.74 -14.17
CA MET A 692 25.38 0.14 -15.29
C MET A 692 24.15 1.02 -14.99
N GLU A 693 23.11 0.44 -14.37
CA GLU A 693 21.92 1.16 -13.90
C GLU A 693 22.30 2.29 -12.92
N GLN A 694 23.13 1.96 -11.94
CA GLN A 694 23.60 2.94 -10.96
C GLN A 694 24.44 4.04 -11.63
N THR A 695 25.33 3.68 -12.56
CA THR A 695 26.16 4.63 -13.30
C THR A 695 25.29 5.63 -14.07
N LEU A 696 24.29 5.17 -14.82
CA LEU A 696 23.40 6.07 -15.56
C LEU A 696 22.53 6.92 -14.62
N ALA A 697 22.13 6.38 -13.46
CA ALA A 697 21.39 7.13 -12.45
C ALA A 697 22.24 8.22 -11.77
N ASP A 698 23.55 7.99 -11.60
CA ASP A 698 24.51 8.96 -11.05
C ASP A 698 24.85 10.09 -12.03
N TYR A 699 24.77 9.82 -13.34
CA TYR A 699 24.99 10.80 -14.42
C TYR A 699 23.73 11.02 -15.28
N PRO A 700 22.64 11.57 -14.72
CA PRO A 700 21.34 11.67 -15.41
C PRO A 700 21.34 12.61 -16.61
N VAL A 701 22.23 13.61 -16.65
CA VAL A 701 22.41 14.49 -17.81
C VAL A 701 22.93 13.70 -19.00
N ILE A 702 23.97 12.88 -18.80
CA ILE A 702 24.52 12.00 -19.84
C ILE A 702 23.45 10.99 -20.28
N ALA A 703 22.74 10.35 -19.35
CA ALA A 703 21.65 9.42 -19.70
C ALA A 703 20.60 10.05 -20.60
N ARG A 704 20.24 11.32 -20.35
CA ARG A 704 19.32 12.08 -21.21
C ARG A 704 19.93 12.42 -22.57
N LEU A 705 21.17 12.88 -22.61
CA LEU A 705 21.87 13.18 -23.86
C LEU A 705 22.05 11.94 -24.75
N LEU A 706 22.20 10.73 -24.17
CA LEU A 706 22.21 9.48 -24.94
C LEU A 706 20.89 9.25 -25.70
N VAL A 707 19.76 9.48 -25.03
CA VAL A 707 18.43 9.38 -25.64
C VAL A 707 18.25 10.46 -26.71
N GLU A 708 18.60 11.71 -26.39
CA GLU A 708 18.50 12.83 -27.34
C GLU A 708 19.39 12.59 -28.59
N LEU A 709 20.58 12.01 -28.43
CA LEU A 709 21.45 11.61 -29.55
C LEU A 709 20.79 10.53 -30.41
N PHE A 710 20.20 9.50 -29.78
CA PHE A 710 19.47 8.47 -30.51
C PHE A 710 18.28 9.06 -31.26
N GLU A 711 17.51 9.93 -30.63
CA GLU A 711 16.34 10.59 -31.24
C GLU A 711 16.72 11.50 -32.40
N ALA A 712 17.81 12.28 -32.27
CA ALA A 712 18.32 13.11 -33.35
C ALA A 712 18.73 12.28 -34.58
N ARG A 713 19.26 11.06 -34.37
CA ARG A 713 19.67 10.16 -35.46
C ARG A 713 18.48 9.44 -36.11
N PHE A 714 17.57 8.91 -35.31
CA PHE A 714 16.59 7.92 -35.78
C PHE A 714 15.14 8.39 -35.86
N ASP A 715 14.75 9.50 -35.22
CA ASP A 715 13.37 10.01 -35.36
C ASP A 715 13.13 10.48 -36.81
N PRO A 716 12.22 9.85 -37.58
CA PRO A 716 11.97 10.22 -38.97
C PRO A 716 11.53 11.68 -39.15
N ARG A 717 10.91 12.27 -38.11
CA ARG A 717 10.38 13.64 -38.10
C ARG A 717 11.48 14.69 -37.91
N PHE A 718 12.64 14.30 -37.40
CA PHE A 718 13.74 15.22 -37.12
C PHE A 718 14.39 15.75 -38.41
N ARG A 719 14.65 17.06 -38.46
CA ARG A 719 15.32 17.72 -39.60
C ARG A 719 16.78 18.04 -39.24
N LYS A 720 17.69 18.06 -40.23
CA LYS A 720 19.14 18.33 -40.04
C LYS A 720 19.80 17.41 -39.00
N ARG A 721 19.48 16.12 -39.08
CA ARG A 721 19.91 15.08 -38.13
C ARG A 721 21.43 15.02 -37.90
N ASP A 722 22.25 15.16 -38.94
CA ASP A 722 23.72 15.12 -38.77
C ASP A 722 24.29 16.31 -38.00
N GLU A 723 23.73 17.52 -38.21
CA GLU A 723 24.13 18.74 -37.48
C GLU A 723 23.77 18.62 -35.99
N ALA A 724 22.53 18.18 -35.70
CA ALA A 724 22.05 18.00 -34.33
C ALA A 724 22.79 16.87 -33.60
N ALA A 725 23.00 15.72 -34.26
CA ALA A 725 23.77 14.62 -33.68
C ALA A 725 25.22 15.05 -33.38
N GLY A 726 25.85 15.82 -34.26
CA GLY A 726 27.20 16.36 -34.03
C GLY A 726 27.29 17.27 -32.80
N VAL A 727 26.29 18.14 -32.59
CA VAL A 727 26.22 19.00 -31.39
C VAL A 727 26.03 18.16 -30.12
N LEU A 728 25.11 17.19 -30.14
CA LEU A 728 24.84 16.32 -28.98
C LEU A 728 26.05 15.42 -28.65
N GLU A 729 26.78 14.94 -29.66
CA GLU A 729 28.04 14.23 -29.46
C GLU A 729 29.08 15.11 -28.78
N HIS A 730 29.19 16.39 -29.17
CA HIS A 730 30.09 17.33 -28.51
C HIS A 730 29.70 17.56 -27.04
N CYS A 731 28.42 17.81 -26.76
CA CYS A 731 27.93 17.96 -25.39
C CYS A 731 28.15 16.69 -24.54
N LEU A 732 27.95 15.50 -25.12
CA LEU A 732 28.26 14.24 -24.45
C LEU A 732 29.75 14.12 -24.11
N HIS A 733 30.63 14.53 -25.02
CA HIS A 733 32.07 14.54 -24.76
C HIS A 733 32.46 15.52 -23.64
N GLU A 734 31.85 16.70 -23.57
CA GLU A 734 32.08 17.66 -22.49
C GLU A 734 31.62 17.10 -21.13
N GLU A 735 30.42 16.52 -21.06
CA GLU A 735 29.90 15.94 -19.81
C GLU A 735 30.70 14.70 -19.36
N LEU A 736 31.29 13.95 -20.30
CA LEU A 736 32.17 12.82 -19.98
C LEU A 736 33.47 13.25 -19.26
N GLU A 737 33.98 14.46 -19.50
CA GLU A 737 35.18 14.97 -18.81
C GLU A 737 34.93 15.15 -17.29
N GLU A 738 33.68 15.31 -16.87
CA GLU A 738 33.28 15.44 -15.46
C GLU A 738 33.08 14.07 -14.76
N VAL A 739 33.18 12.96 -15.50
CA VAL A 739 33.01 11.60 -14.96
C VAL A 739 34.26 11.17 -14.18
N ARG A 740 34.09 10.96 -12.88
CA ARG A 740 35.22 10.70 -11.97
C ARG A 740 35.78 9.29 -12.01
N SER A 741 34.95 8.30 -12.36
CA SER A 741 35.32 6.88 -12.35
C SER A 741 35.65 6.43 -13.77
N LEU A 742 36.81 5.78 -13.95
CA LEU A 742 37.21 5.19 -15.23
C LEU A 742 36.22 4.10 -15.69
N ASP A 743 35.68 3.32 -14.76
CA ASP A 743 34.68 2.30 -15.07
C ASP A 743 33.37 2.95 -15.54
N ALA A 744 32.97 4.06 -14.89
CA ALA A 744 31.79 4.82 -15.31
C ALA A 744 31.97 5.43 -16.71
N ASP A 745 33.14 6.02 -16.98
CA ASP A 745 33.49 6.56 -18.29
C ASP A 745 33.46 5.47 -19.37
N ARG A 746 34.04 4.30 -19.11
CA ARG A 746 34.02 3.15 -20.02
C ARG A 746 32.60 2.64 -20.29
N ILE A 747 31.75 2.56 -19.26
CA ILE A 747 30.33 2.21 -19.40
C ILE A 747 29.64 3.21 -20.33
N LEU A 748 29.70 4.51 -20.00
CA LEU A 748 29.00 5.55 -20.75
C LEU A 748 29.49 5.63 -22.21
N ARG A 749 30.80 5.52 -22.46
CA ARG A 749 31.37 5.44 -23.82
C ARG A 749 30.89 4.21 -24.58
N SER A 750 30.68 3.08 -23.91
CA SER A 750 30.13 1.87 -24.55
C SER A 750 28.69 2.10 -25.02
N PHE A 751 27.86 2.78 -24.22
CA PHE A 751 26.49 3.17 -24.64
C PHE A 751 26.52 4.10 -25.86
N ILE A 752 27.37 5.13 -25.85
CA ILE A 752 27.56 6.04 -27.00
C ILE A 752 27.97 5.25 -28.24
N GLY A 753 28.93 4.33 -28.09
CA GLY A 753 29.44 3.52 -29.19
C GLY A 753 28.38 2.63 -29.83
N VAL A 754 27.51 1.99 -29.04
CA VAL A 754 26.40 1.18 -29.58
C VAL A 754 25.40 2.05 -30.34
N ILE A 755 25.02 3.22 -29.80
CA ILE A 755 24.11 4.15 -30.48
C ILE A 755 24.71 4.63 -31.82
N LYS A 756 26.03 4.90 -31.85
CA LYS A 756 26.73 5.31 -33.08
C LYS A 756 26.92 4.18 -34.09
N ALA A 757 27.07 2.94 -33.62
CA ALA A 757 27.17 1.74 -34.45
C ALA A 757 25.81 1.31 -35.04
N ALA A 758 24.69 1.82 -34.51
CA ALA A 758 23.37 1.54 -35.04
C ALA A 758 23.17 2.14 -36.43
N LEU A 759 22.57 1.33 -37.31
CA LEU A 759 22.27 1.62 -38.71
C LEU A 759 20.78 1.83 -38.97
N ARG A 760 19.93 1.04 -38.30
CA ARG A 760 18.46 1.05 -38.45
C ARG A 760 17.79 0.67 -37.13
N THR A 761 16.55 1.13 -36.92
CA THR A 761 15.72 0.75 -35.77
C THR A 761 14.23 0.85 -36.09
N ASN A 762 13.40 0.00 -35.47
CA ASN A 762 11.94 0.08 -35.56
C ASN A 762 11.30 0.92 -34.44
N TYR A 763 12.11 1.61 -33.62
CA TYR A 763 11.67 2.29 -32.40
C TYR A 763 10.49 3.28 -32.60
N TYR A 764 10.40 3.91 -33.77
CA TYR A 764 9.35 4.88 -34.11
C TYR A 764 8.12 4.28 -34.79
N GLN A 765 8.12 2.98 -35.09
CA GLN A 765 6.97 2.31 -35.67
C GLN A 765 5.90 2.04 -34.61
N VAL A 766 4.64 2.16 -35.04
CA VAL A 766 3.44 1.91 -34.23
C VAL A 766 2.65 0.72 -34.77
N THR A 767 1.81 0.15 -33.92
CA THR A 767 0.80 -0.85 -34.29
C THR A 767 -0.38 -0.19 -34.99
N ALA A 768 -1.33 -1.00 -35.49
CA ALA A 768 -2.55 -0.49 -36.13
C ALA A 768 -3.40 0.40 -35.21
N ASP A 769 -3.33 0.18 -33.89
CA ASP A 769 -4.05 0.95 -32.87
C ASP A 769 -3.34 2.26 -32.47
N GLY A 770 -2.19 2.57 -33.10
CA GLY A 770 -1.38 3.75 -32.79
C GLY A 770 -0.47 3.60 -31.58
N GLU A 771 -0.45 2.45 -30.92
CA GLU A 771 0.47 2.16 -29.82
C GLU A 771 1.87 1.84 -30.35
N PRO A 772 2.94 2.16 -29.62
CA PRO A 772 4.28 1.81 -30.04
C PRO A 772 4.47 0.28 -30.16
N LYS A 773 5.29 -0.17 -31.12
CA LYS A 773 5.56 -1.62 -31.25
C LYS A 773 6.19 -2.21 -29.98
N PRO A 774 5.84 -3.47 -29.62
CA PRO A 774 6.20 -4.09 -28.34
C PRO A 774 7.67 -4.51 -28.22
N ALA A 775 8.38 -4.64 -29.34
CA ALA A 775 9.80 -5.01 -29.39
C ALA A 775 10.60 -3.91 -30.10
N ILE A 776 11.77 -3.60 -29.56
CA ILE A 776 12.74 -2.65 -30.12
C ILE A 776 13.86 -3.44 -30.80
N ALA A 777 14.13 -3.15 -32.06
CA ALA A 777 15.21 -3.74 -32.84
C ALA A 777 16.27 -2.69 -33.19
N PHE A 778 17.53 -3.10 -33.16
CA PHE A 778 18.66 -2.32 -33.68
C PHE A 778 19.45 -3.18 -34.66
N LYS A 779 19.64 -2.69 -35.89
CA LYS A 779 20.68 -3.20 -36.79
C LYS A 779 21.98 -2.47 -36.49
N LEU A 780 23.04 -3.19 -36.18
CA LEU A 780 24.34 -2.67 -35.79
C LEU A 780 25.41 -3.06 -36.80
N ASP A 781 26.33 -2.14 -37.08
CA ASP A 781 27.62 -2.42 -37.72
C ASP A 781 28.59 -2.94 -36.64
N SER A 782 28.81 -4.26 -36.59
CA SER A 782 29.65 -4.89 -35.57
C SER A 782 31.08 -4.35 -35.55
N SER A 783 31.60 -3.87 -36.69
CA SER A 783 32.95 -3.33 -36.77
C SER A 783 33.12 -2.03 -35.98
N LYS A 784 32.02 -1.30 -35.77
CA LYS A 784 31.97 -0.01 -35.05
C LYS A 784 31.57 -0.16 -33.58
N VAL A 785 31.13 -1.33 -33.13
CA VAL A 785 30.79 -1.58 -31.72
C VAL A 785 32.09 -1.64 -30.90
N PRO A 786 32.25 -0.80 -29.87
CA PRO A 786 33.46 -0.80 -29.04
C PRO A 786 33.68 -2.15 -28.34
N GLU A 787 34.94 -2.57 -28.25
CA GLU A 787 35.37 -3.75 -27.48
C GLU A 787 34.69 -5.07 -27.87
N LEU A 788 34.03 -5.14 -29.04
CA LEU A 788 33.37 -6.36 -29.49
C LEU A 788 34.43 -7.45 -29.79
N PRO A 789 34.32 -8.65 -29.18
CA PRO A 789 35.28 -9.73 -29.42
C PRO A 789 35.27 -10.24 -30.86
N GLU A 790 36.43 -10.66 -31.36
CA GLU A 790 36.54 -11.35 -32.65
C GLU A 790 36.01 -12.79 -32.60
N PRO A 791 35.51 -13.35 -33.72
CA PRO A 791 35.29 -12.70 -35.01
C PRO A 791 34.00 -11.87 -34.99
N ARG A 792 34.05 -10.71 -35.63
CA ARG A 792 32.90 -9.80 -35.75
C ARG A 792 32.05 -10.17 -36.97
N PRO A 793 30.73 -10.41 -36.83
CA PRO A 793 29.83 -10.48 -37.98
C PRO A 793 29.82 -9.15 -38.74
N MET A 794 29.28 -9.11 -39.96
CA MET A 794 29.11 -7.84 -40.68
C MET A 794 27.99 -6.99 -40.05
N PHE A 795 26.88 -7.64 -39.72
CA PHE A 795 25.74 -7.00 -39.07
C PHE A 795 25.19 -7.85 -37.91
N GLU A 796 24.73 -7.16 -36.86
CA GLU A 796 23.93 -7.77 -35.78
C GLU A 796 22.58 -7.06 -35.71
N ILE A 797 21.50 -7.84 -35.73
CA ILE A 797 20.18 -7.32 -35.38
C ILE A 797 19.87 -7.79 -33.96
N PHE A 798 19.88 -6.86 -33.01
CA PHE A 798 19.48 -7.14 -31.62
C PHE A 798 18.03 -6.74 -31.41
N VAL A 799 17.23 -7.62 -30.84
CA VAL A 799 15.80 -7.43 -30.56
C VAL A 799 15.56 -7.56 -29.08
N TYR A 800 14.90 -6.55 -28.51
CA TYR A 800 14.60 -6.46 -27.09
C TYR A 800 13.11 -6.23 -26.87
N ALA A 801 12.52 -7.00 -25.96
CA ALA A 801 11.22 -6.76 -25.36
C ALA A 801 11.23 -7.15 -23.87
N PRO A 802 10.25 -6.72 -23.07
CA PRO A 802 10.16 -7.12 -21.65
C PRO A 802 10.07 -8.64 -21.46
N HIS A 803 9.51 -9.36 -22.44
CA HIS A 803 9.26 -10.80 -22.40
C HIS A 803 10.28 -11.64 -23.19
N MET A 804 11.11 -11.04 -24.04
CA MET A 804 12.09 -11.77 -24.85
C MET A 804 13.33 -10.93 -25.21
N GLU A 805 14.46 -11.60 -25.43
CA GLU A 805 15.68 -11.02 -26.03
C GLU A 805 16.14 -11.91 -27.19
N GLY A 806 16.68 -11.31 -28.25
CA GLY A 806 17.09 -12.06 -29.43
C GLY A 806 18.15 -11.35 -30.25
N VAL A 807 18.91 -12.13 -31.01
CA VAL A 807 19.97 -11.62 -31.88
C VAL A 807 19.99 -12.38 -33.19
N HIS A 808 20.24 -11.69 -34.29
CA HIS A 808 20.49 -12.27 -35.61
C HIS A 808 21.81 -11.74 -36.18
N LEU A 809 22.77 -12.64 -36.35
CA LEU A 809 24.14 -12.33 -36.78
C LEU A 809 24.32 -12.73 -38.25
N ARG A 810 24.88 -11.83 -39.06
CA ARG A 810 25.09 -12.03 -40.51
C ARG A 810 26.55 -11.87 -40.87
N GLY A 811 27.11 -12.84 -41.58
CA GLY A 811 28.47 -12.76 -42.13
C GLY A 811 28.60 -11.88 -43.40
N GLY A 812 27.49 -11.41 -43.97
CA GLY A 812 27.48 -10.61 -45.20
C GLY A 812 26.09 -10.09 -45.58
N GLU A 813 26.01 -9.34 -46.68
CA GLU A 813 24.77 -8.77 -47.22
C GLU A 813 23.79 -9.86 -47.72
N VAL A 814 24.29 -10.92 -48.35
CA VAL A 814 23.45 -12.07 -48.72
C VAL A 814 23.81 -13.23 -47.80
N ALA A 815 23.09 -13.37 -46.69
CA ALA A 815 23.39 -14.35 -45.65
C ALA A 815 22.16 -15.17 -45.26
N ARG A 816 22.38 -16.43 -44.86
CA ARG A 816 21.32 -17.38 -44.53
C ARG A 816 21.65 -18.23 -43.32
N GLY A 817 20.65 -18.46 -42.46
CA GLY A 817 20.83 -19.24 -41.25
C GLY A 817 19.55 -19.59 -40.51
N GLY A 818 19.65 -20.60 -39.64
CA GLY A 818 18.55 -21.00 -38.77
C GLY A 818 18.35 -20.07 -37.56
N LEU A 819 17.13 -20.02 -37.02
CA LEU A 819 16.79 -19.31 -35.79
C LEU A 819 16.61 -20.29 -34.62
N ARG A 820 17.41 -20.18 -33.57
CA ARG A 820 17.37 -21.06 -32.40
C ARG A 820 16.52 -20.48 -31.26
N TRP A 821 15.69 -21.31 -30.63
CA TRP A 821 15.17 -21.01 -29.29
C TRP A 821 16.20 -21.51 -28.27
N SER A 822 16.89 -20.58 -27.60
CA SER A 822 17.93 -20.87 -26.64
C SER A 822 17.40 -20.84 -25.20
N ASP A 823 17.97 -21.68 -24.34
CA ASP A 823 17.82 -21.68 -22.89
C ASP A 823 18.95 -20.89 -22.19
N ARG A 824 19.94 -20.38 -22.93
CA ARG A 824 21.13 -19.68 -22.42
C ARG A 824 20.93 -18.18 -22.28
N ARG A 825 20.04 -17.75 -21.38
CA ARG A 825 19.71 -16.32 -21.21
C ARG A 825 20.91 -15.39 -21.00
N GLU A 826 21.96 -15.84 -20.31
CA GLU A 826 23.11 -14.99 -19.97
C GLU A 826 24.09 -14.80 -21.13
N ASP A 827 24.19 -15.75 -22.07
CA ASP A 827 25.21 -15.74 -23.12
C ASP A 827 24.76 -16.30 -24.49
N PHE A 828 23.46 -16.21 -24.80
CA PHE A 828 22.90 -16.71 -26.05
C PHE A 828 23.55 -16.07 -27.29
N ARG A 829 24.04 -14.83 -27.23
CA ARG A 829 24.79 -14.24 -28.37
C ARG A 829 26.05 -15.03 -28.68
N THR A 830 26.78 -15.48 -27.66
CA THR A 830 27.99 -16.30 -27.81
C THR A 830 27.65 -17.65 -28.43
N GLU A 831 26.53 -18.26 -28.03
CA GLU A 831 26.01 -19.47 -28.66
C GLU A 831 25.70 -19.24 -30.15
N VAL A 832 24.91 -18.20 -30.46
CA VAL A 832 24.51 -17.86 -31.82
C VAL A 832 25.72 -17.52 -32.70
N LEU A 833 26.73 -16.83 -32.15
CA LEU A 833 27.98 -16.53 -32.84
C LEU A 833 28.74 -17.81 -33.20
N GLY A 834 28.86 -18.76 -32.28
CA GLY A 834 29.48 -20.06 -32.56
C GLY A 834 28.77 -20.82 -33.70
N LEU A 835 27.43 -20.80 -33.68
CA LEU A 835 26.62 -21.42 -34.72
C LEU A 835 26.72 -20.68 -36.07
N MET A 836 26.79 -19.35 -36.07
CA MET A 836 27.00 -18.56 -37.28
C MET A 836 28.35 -18.90 -37.93
N LYS A 837 29.42 -19.03 -37.15
CA LYS A 837 30.74 -19.44 -37.68
C LYS A 837 30.66 -20.80 -38.37
N ALA A 838 30.03 -21.78 -37.72
CA ALA A 838 29.81 -23.10 -38.32
C ALA A 838 28.98 -22.98 -39.62
N GLN A 839 27.95 -22.14 -39.63
CA GLN A 839 27.12 -21.89 -40.81
C GLN A 839 27.91 -21.22 -41.95
N MET A 840 28.84 -20.31 -41.66
CA MET A 840 29.69 -19.68 -42.67
C MET A 840 30.54 -20.71 -43.41
N VAL A 841 31.12 -21.66 -42.68
CA VAL A 841 31.90 -22.76 -43.29
C VAL A 841 30.98 -23.71 -44.07
N LYS A 842 29.82 -24.06 -43.51
CA LYS A 842 28.85 -24.94 -44.15
C LYS A 842 28.28 -24.37 -45.46
N ASN A 843 28.11 -23.05 -45.52
CA ASN A 843 27.56 -22.38 -46.69
C ASN A 843 28.58 -22.16 -47.82
N THR A 844 29.85 -22.55 -47.66
CA THR A 844 30.88 -22.41 -48.72
C THR A 844 30.54 -23.12 -50.03
N VAL A 845 29.58 -24.07 -50.00
CA VAL A 845 29.10 -24.81 -51.19
C VAL A 845 27.86 -24.19 -51.85
N ILE A 846 27.34 -23.07 -51.32
CA ILE A 846 26.17 -22.34 -51.85
C ILE A 846 26.48 -20.84 -51.98
N VAL A 847 25.55 -20.06 -52.54
CA VAL A 847 25.76 -18.60 -52.78
C VAL A 847 25.71 -17.77 -51.50
N PRO A 848 24.69 -17.89 -50.62
CA PRO A 848 24.59 -17.03 -49.43
C PRO A 848 25.63 -17.39 -48.37
N VAL A 849 26.29 -16.40 -47.78
CA VAL A 849 27.19 -16.64 -46.63
C VAL A 849 26.41 -17.03 -45.37
N GLY A 850 27.10 -17.41 -44.30
CA GLY A 850 26.46 -17.83 -43.05
C GLY A 850 25.78 -16.70 -42.28
N ALA A 851 24.56 -16.96 -41.81
CA ALA A 851 23.92 -16.21 -40.74
C ALA A 851 23.48 -17.16 -39.61
N LYS A 852 23.09 -16.61 -38.47
CA LYS A 852 22.37 -17.35 -37.45
C LYS A 852 21.59 -16.39 -36.56
N GLY A 853 20.39 -16.79 -36.15
CA GLY A 853 19.67 -16.09 -35.10
C GLY A 853 19.39 -16.96 -33.90
N GLY A 854 19.08 -16.32 -32.78
CA GLY A 854 18.53 -16.99 -31.62
C GLY A 854 17.82 -16.03 -30.68
N PHE A 855 16.85 -16.56 -29.93
CA PHE A 855 16.07 -15.81 -28.96
C PHE A 855 15.87 -16.60 -27.67
N VAL A 856 15.60 -15.88 -26.58
CA VAL A 856 15.37 -16.41 -25.23
C VAL A 856 14.08 -15.83 -24.66
N LEU A 857 13.41 -16.61 -23.81
CA LEU A 857 12.24 -16.16 -23.05
C LEU A 857 12.67 -15.56 -21.72
N LYS A 858 12.13 -14.40 -21.36
CA LYS A 858 12.42 -13.72 -20.08
C LYS A 858 11.40 -14.04 -18.99
N ARG A 859 10.17 -14.34 -19.40
CA ARG A 859 9.02 -14.64 -18.53
C ARG A 859 8.34 -15.94 -18.98
N ALA A 860 9.12 -17.02 -19.03
CA ALA A 860 8.55 -18.32 -19.37
C ALA A 860 7.50 -18.74 -18.30
N PRO A 861 6.36 -19.30 -18.71
CA PRO A 861 5.41 -19.95 -17.81
C PRO A 861 6.05 -21.09 -17.00
N ASP A 862 5.33 -21.59 -15.99
CA ASP A 862 5.79 -22.76 -15.23
C ASP A 862 6.06 -23.93 -16.18
N THR A 863 7.26 -24.50 -16.08
CA THR A 863 7.74 -25.62 -16.91
C THR A 863 6.88 -26.89 -16.82
N SER A 864 6.00 -26.99 -15.82
CA SER A 864 5.01 -28.06 -15.72
C SER A 864 3.89 -27.97 -16.76
N ASP A 865 3.58 -26.76 -17.27
CA ASP A 865 2.61 -26.52 -18.33
C ASP A 865 3.31 -26.35 -19.69
N ARG A 866 3.52 -27.49 -20.37
CA ARG A 866 4.23 -27.54 -21.66
C ARG A 866 3.53 -26.76 -22.77
N ASP A 867 2.20 -26.72 -22.75
CA ASP A 867 1.42 -26.06 -23.80
C ASP A 867 1.51 -24.54 -23.65
N ALA A 868 1.46 -24.02 -22.42
CA ALA A 868 1.67 -22.61 -22.14
C ALA A 868 3.09 -22.16 -22.52
N VAL A 869 4.12 -22.96 -22.21
CA VAL A 869 5.52 -22.66 -22.59
C VAL A 869 5.68 -22.61 -24.11
N LEU A 870 5.09 -23.57 -24.84
CA LEU A 870 5.13 -23.58 -26.30
C LEU A 870 4.40 -22.37 -26.90
N ALA A 871 3.22 -22.01 -26.38
CA ALA A 871 2.47 -20.85 -26.83
C ALA A 871 3.24 -19.54 -26.65
N GLU A 872 3.90 -19.36 -25.50
CA GLU A 872 4.78 -18.20 -25.26
C GLU A 872 6.01 -18.23 -26.19
N GLY A 873 6.61 -19.40 -26.42
CA GLY A 873 7.69 -19.59 -27.39
C GLY A 873 7.30 -19.13 -28.80
N VAL A 874 6.12 -19.54 -29.26
CA VAL A 874 5.56 -19.11 -30.56
C VAL A 874 5.31 -17.61 -30.59
N ARG A 875 4.73 -17.03 -29.53
CA ARG A 875 4.47 -15.59 -29.44
C ARG A 875 5.76 -14.77 -29.55
N CYS A 876 6.79 -15.15 -28.80
CA CYS A 876 8.10 -14.50 -28.83
C CYS A 876 8.81 -14.71 -30.18
N TYR A 877 8.70 -15.89 -30.77
CA TYR A 877 9.25 -16.15 -32.10
C TYR A 877 8.62 -15.25 -33.17
N ARG A 878 7.29 -15.07 -33.15
CA ARG A 878 6.60 -14.14 -34.06
C ARG A 878 7.09 -12.71 -33.86
N HIS A 879 7.18 -12.24 -32.61
CA HIS A 879 7.73 -10.90 -32.32
C HIS A 879 9.17 -10.74 -32.81
N PHE A 880 10.01 -11.76 -32.65
CA PHE A 880 11.40 -11.74 -33.10
C PHE A 880 11.47 -11.61 -34.63
N VAL A 881 10.78 -12.48 -35.38
CA VAL A 881 10.74 -12.45 -36.85
C VAL A 881 10.14 -11.14 -37.37
N SER A 882 9.03 -10.67 -36.79
CA SER A 882 8.44 -9.37 -37.10
C SER A 882 9.43 -8.23 -36.91
N SER A 883 10.20 -8.24 -35.82
CA SER A 883 11.20 -7.21 -35.52
C SER A 883 12.37 -7.21 -36.51
N LEU A 884 12.74 -8.38 -37.06
CA LEU A 884 13.74 -8.45 -38.14
C LEU A 884 13.20 -7.82 -39.43
N LEU A 885 11.94 -8.12 -39.79
CA LEU A 885 11.29 -7.58 -40.98
C LEU A 885 10.99 -6.08 -40.86
N ASP A 886 10.72 -5.58 -39.65
CA ASP A 886 10.46 -4.15 -39.38
C ASP A 886 11.60 -3.22 -39.84
N ILE A 887 12.82 -3.74 -39.98
CA ILE A 887 14.02 -2.98 -40.36
C ILE A 887 14.71 -3.49 -41.64
N THR A 888 14.10 -4.46 -42.32
CA THR A 888 14.61 -5.07 -43.58
C THR A 888 13.87 -4.47 -44.78
N ASP A 889 14.58 -4.07 -45.84
CA ASP A 889 13.93 -3.51 -47.03
C ASP A 889 13.09 -4.59 -47.75
N ASN A 890 12.06 -4.19 -48.49
CA ASN A 890 11.24 -5.10 -49.30
C ASN A 890 11.49 -4.87 -50.81
N ILE A 891 11.08 -5.83 -51.65
CA ILE A 891 11.06 -5.66 -53.12
C ILE A 891 9.61 -5.68 -53.60
N VAL A 892 9.12 -4.53 -54.05
CA VAL A 892 7.76 -4.37 -54.58
C VAL A 892 7.86 -3.94 -56.03
N ASP A 893 7.29 -4.74 -56.95
CA ASP A 893 7.33 -4.50 -58.40
C ASP A 893 8.75 -4.27 -58.99
N GLY A 894 9.77 -4.83 -58.34
CA GLY A 894 11.18 -4.72 -58.75
C GLY A 894 11.94 -3.57 -58.10
N ASP A 895 11.26 -2.67 -57.40
CA ASP A 895 11.86 -1.55 -56.67
C ASP A 895 12.09 -1.89 -55.20
N ILE A 896 13.18 -1.35 -54.64
CA ILE A 896 13.51 -1.51 -53.22
C ILE A 896 12.70 -0.50 -52.41
N VAL A 897 11.84 -1.02 -51.53
CA VAL A 897 10.95 -0.23 -50.67
C VAL A 897 11.42 -0.36 -49.22
N PRO A 898 11.88 0.73 -48.59
CA PRO A 898 12.27 0.70 -47.19
C PRO A 898 11.05 0.55 -46.26
N PRO A 899 11.23 0.00 -45.04
CA PRO A 899 10.16 -0.05 -44.05
C PRO A 899 9.68 1.36 -43.65
N PRO A 900 8.40 1.51 -43.28
CA PRO A 900 7.87 2.79 -42.82
C PRO A 900 8.58 3.26 -41.54
N ASP A 901 8.75 4.57 -41.41
CA ASP A 901 9.31 5.23 -40.21
C ASP A 901 10.70 4.70 -39.77
N VAL A 902 11.53 4.25 -40.73
CA VAL A 902 12.92 3.83 -40.51
C VAL A 902 13.91 4.76 -41.21
N VAL A 903 14.84 5.33 -40.44
CA VAL A 903 16.03 6.01 -40.98
C VAL A 903 17.11 4.97 -41.27
N ARG A 904 17.71 5.02 -42.47
CA ARG A 904 18.75 4.08 -42.94
C ARG A 904 20.10 4.78 -43.02
N TYR A 905 21.11 4.25 -42.34
CA TYR A 905 22.52 4.71 -42.40
C TYR A 905 23.44 3.75 -43.19
N ASP A 906 22.86 2.71 -43.78
CA ASP A 906 23.47 1.71 -44.64
C ASP A 906 22.83 1.68 -46.04
N GLY A 907 23.35 0.83 -46.92
CA GLY A 907 22.78 0.59 -48.25
C GLY A 907 21.49 -0.22 -48.23
N ASP A 908 21.01 -0.59 -49.40
CA ASP A 908 19.82 -1.43 -49.55
C ASP A 908 20.06 -2.84 -48.99
N ASP A 909 19.09 -3.35 -48.22
CA ASP A 909 19.16 -4.63 -47.53
C ASP A 909 17.83 -5.40 -47.65
N PRO A 910 17.47 -5.89 -48.86
CA PRO A 910 16.20 -6.57 -49.08
C PRO A 910 16.25 -8.08 -48.81
N TYR A 911 17.42 -8.67 -48.55
CA TYR A 911 17.59 -10.11 -48.47
C TYR A 911 17.68 -10.60 -47.02
N LEU A 912 16.61 -11.25 -46.54
CA LEU A 912 16.56 -11.93 -45.26
C LEU A 912 15.90 -13.30 -45.44
N VAL A 913 16.67 -14.37 -45.25
CA VAL A 913 16.19 -15.76 -45.31
C VAL A 913 16.54 -16.46 -44.01
N VAL A 914 15.54 -17.08 -43.40
CA VAL A 914 15.66 -17.82 -42.14
C VAL A 914 15.44 -19.32 -42.36
N ALA A 915 15.80 -20.12 -41.38
CA ALA A 915 15.49 -21.56 -41.37
C ALA A 915 15.15 -22.01 -39.94
N ALA A 916 14.58 -23.20 -39.82
CA ALA A 916 14.41 -23.83 -38.51
C ALA A 916 15.76 -24.28 -37.91
N ASP A 917 15.82 -24.28 -36.57
CA ASP A 917 16.90 -24.86 -35.77
C ASP A 917 16.31 -25.58 -34.55
N LYS A 918 17.15 -25.96 -33.58
CA LYS A 918 16.75 -26.51 -32.29
C LYS A 918 15.74 -25.58 -31.61
N GLY A 919 14.64 -26.18 -31.17
CA GLY A 919 13.53 -25.48 -30.51
C GLY A 919 12.56 -24.76 -31.46
N THR A 920 12.85 -24.70 -32.76
CA THR A 920 12.01 -24.05 -33.79
C THR A 920 11.74 -24.95 -34.99
N ALA A 921 11.96 -26.27 -34.86
CA ALA A 921 11.86 -27.25 -35.94
C ALA A 921 10.53 -27.19 -36.73
N THR A 922 9.42 -26.89 -36.05
CA THR A 922 8.08 -26.78 -36.66
C THR A 922 7.67 -25.33 -36.97
N PHE A 923 8.56 -24.35 -36.79
CA PHE A 923 8.21 -22.93 -36.85
C PHE A 923 8.46 -22.29 -38.23
N SER A 924 8.99 -23.02 -39.21
CA SER A 924 9.20 -22.49 -40.57
C SER A 924 7.91 -21.93 -41.19
N ASP A 925 6.78 -22.62 -40.99
CA ASP A 925 5.47 -22.14 -41.47
C ASP A 925 5.06 -20.84 -40.75
N ILE A 926 5.32 -20.74 -39.45
CA ILE A 926 5.05 -19.53 -38.66
C ILE A 926 5.86 -18.34 -39.19
N ALA A 927 7.14 -18.56 -39.54
CA ALA A 927 7.99 -17.52 -40.12
C ALA A 927 7.49 -17.07 -41.51
N ASN A 928 7.07 -18.02 -42.35
CA ASN A 928 6.48 -17.73 -43.65
C ASN A 928 5.14 -16.98 -43.52
N ASP A 929 4.28 -17.35 -42.57
CA ASP A 929 3.02 -16.64 -42.27
C ASP A 929 3.29 -15.17 -41.87
N VAL A 930 4.33 -14.93 -41.07
CA VAL A 930 4.74 -13.58 -40.70
C VAL A 930 5.24 -12.82 -41.93
N ALA A 931 6.12 -13.42 -42.75
CA ALA A 931 6.62 -12.79 -43.97
C ALA A 931 5.48 -12.45 -44.95
N GLU A 932 4.48 -13.33 -45.09
CA GLU A 932 3.28 -13.09 -45.90
C GLU A 932 2.43 -11.94 -45.34
N SER A 933 2.27 -11.81 -44.02
CA SER A 933 1.56 -10.67 -43.42
C SER A 933 2.25 -9.32 -43.64
N TYR A 934 3.57 -9.33 -43.89
CA TYR A 934 4.36 -8.15 -44.28
C TYR A 934 4.38 -7.94 -45.80
N GLN A 935 3.74 -8.82 -46.58
CA GLN A 935 3.85 -8.86 -48.04
C GLN A 935 5.31 -8.86 -48.50
N PHE A 936 6.17 -9.56 -47.77
CA PHE A 936 7.59 -9.62 -48.05
C PHE A 936 7.84 -10.40 -49.34
N TRP A 937 8.72 -9.90 -50.20
CA TRP A 937 8.88 -10.36 -51.59
C TRP A 937 9.27 -11.84 -51.75
N LEU A 938 9.90 -12.43 -50.73
CA LEU A 938 10.25 -13.85 -50.69
C LEU A 938 9.04 -14.74 -50.43
N GLY A 939 7.95 -14.25 -49.84
CA GLY A 939 6.79 -15.05 -49.45
C GLY A 939 7.20 -16.29 -48.64
N ASP A 940 6.74 -17.46 -49.05
CA ASP A 940 7.07 -18.77 -48.46
C ASP A 940 8.48 -19.30 -48.80
N ALA A 941 9.30 -18.51 -49.49
CA ALA A 941 10.74 -18.72 -49.63
C ALA A 941 11.53 -18.06 -48.48
N PHE A 942 10.87 -17.27 -47.63
CA PHE A 942 11.49 -16.60 -46.48
C PHE A 942 12.08 -17.61 -45.48
N ALA A 943 11.35 -18.68 -45.20
CA ALA A 943 11.79 -19.79 -44.37
C ALA A 943 11.73 -21.12 -45.13
N SER A 944 12.86 -21.83 -45.16
CA SER A 944 12.97 -23.15 -45.80
C SER A 944 12.60 -24.30 -44.85
N GLY A 945 12.14 -25.42 -45.41
CA GLY A 945 11.79 -26.63 -44.64
C GLY A 945 10.43 -26.56 -43.93
N GLY A 946 9.50 -25.74 -44.46
CA GLY A 946 8.10 -25.72 -44.05
C GLY A 946 7.25 -26.81 -44.74
N SER A 947 5.93 -26.77 -44.54
CA SER A 947 4.97 -27.74 -45.10
C SER A 947 4.90 -27.73 -46.63
N VAL A 948 5.29 -26.63 -47.26
CA VAL A 948 5.43 -26.48 -48.72
C VAL A 948 6.93 -26.37 -49.04
N GLY A 949 7.59 -27.51 -49.27
CA GLY A 949 9.04 -27.60 -49.48
C GLY A 949 9.55 -29.03 -49.59
N TYR A 950 10.85 -29.23 -49.48
CA TYR A 950 11.46 -30.57 -49.47
C TYR A 950 11.59 -31.09 -48.04
N ASP A 951 10.93 -32.20 -47.73
CA ASP A 951 11.00 -32.83 -46.41
C ASP A 951 12.32 -33.60 -46.28
N HIS A 952 13.31 -32.98 -45.63
CA HIS A 952 14.65 -33.54 -45.52
C HIS A 952 14.69 -34.89 -44.79
N LYS A 953 13.75 -35.12 -43.85
CA LYS A 953 13.66 -36.39 -43.11
C LYS A 953 13.11 -37.49 -43.99
N LYS A 954 12.01 -37.23 -44.73
CA LYS A 954 11.45 -38.19 -45.69
C LYS A 954 12.40 -38.48 -46.85
N MET A 955 13.13 -37.47 -47.32
CA MET A 955 14.14 -37.64 -48.36
C MET A 955 15.40 -38.36 -47.85
N GLY A 956 15.64 -38.33 -46.54
CA GLY A 956 16.87 -38.79 -45.89
C GLY A 956 18.12 -38.08 -46.41
N ILE A 957 17.98 -36.88 -46.99
CA ILE A 957 19.00 -36.30 -47.87
C ILE A 957 20.32 -36.02 -47.14
N THR A 958 20.24 -35.58 -45.88
CA THR A 958 21.41 -35.32 -45.03
C THR A 958 22.18 -36.60 -44.73
N ALA A 959 21.49 -37.66 -44.31
CA ALA A 959 22.10 -38.95 -44.01
C ALA A 959 22.69 -39.58 -45.28
N ARG A 960 21.95 -39.54 -46.41
CA ARG A 960 22.42 -40.01 -47.71
C ARG A 960 23.67 -39.28 -48.18
N GLY A 961 23.73 -37.96 -47.99
CA GLY A 961 24.91 -37.15 -48.28
C GLY A 961 26.13 -37.56 -47.47
N ALA A 962 25.99 -37.69 -46.15
CA ALA A 962 27.07 -38.13 -45.26
C ALA A 962 27.50 -39.57 -45.57
N TRP A 963 26.56 -40.42 -45.99
CA TRP A 963 26.85 -41.78 -46.40
C TRP A 963 27.68 -41.87 -47.68
N GLU A 964 27.62 -40.89 -48.59
CA GLU A 964 28.54 -40.83 -49.73
C GLU A 964 30.01 -40.70 -49.29
N SER A 965 30.28 -39.92 -48.23
CA SER A 965 31.61 -39.85 -47.61
C SER A 965 32.03 -41.17 -47.00
N VAL A 966 31.14 -41.81 -46.22
CA VAL A 966 31.41 -43.10 -45.58
C VAL A 966 31.72 -44.17 -46.63
N LYS A 967 30.88 -44.28 -47.67
CA LYS A 967 31.12 -45.19 -48.81
C LYS A 967 32.47 -44.94 -49.46
N ARG A 968 32.88 -43.68 -49.64
CA ARG A 968 34.19 -43.34 -50.22
C ARG A 968 35.33 -43.82 -49.34
N HIS A 969 35.31 -43.55 -48.04
CA HIS A 969 36.37 -43.99 -47.13
C HIS A 969 36.53 -45.52 -47.14
N PHE A 970 35.43 -46.28 -47.09
CA PHE A 970 35.49 -47.75 -47.18
C PHE A 970 35.95 -48.25 -48.55
N ARG A 971 35.48 -47.63 -49.64
CA ARG A 971 35.90 -47.97 -51.00
C ARG A 971 37.39 -47.77 -51.22
N GLU A 972 37.97 -46.71 -50.64
CA GLU A 972 39.42 -46.45 -50.69
C GLU A 972 40.24 -47.47 -49.89
N MET A 973 39.61 -48.19 -48.96
CA MET A 973 40.18 -49.34 -48.25
C MET A 973 39.87 -50.69 -48.92
N GLY A 974 39.20 -50.67 -50.08
CA GLY A 974 38.83 -51.89 -50.81
C GLY A 974 37.64 -52.67 -50.23
N ARG A 975 36.80 -52.04 -49.39
CA ARG A 975 35.60 -52.66 -48.80
C ARG A 975 34.31 -52.05 -49.38
N ASP A 976 33.31 -52.89 -49.65
CA ASP A 976 31.98 -52.44 -50.08
C ASP A 976 30.92 -52.71 -49.00
N ILE A 977 30.65 -51.68 -48.18
CA ILE A 977 29.67 -51.71 -47.08
C ILE A 977 28.20 -51.80 -47.55
N GLN A 978 27.95 -51.90 -48.85
CA GLN A 978 26.64 -52.19 -49.43
C GLN A 978 26.49 -53.68 -49.78
N ARG A 979 27.54 -54.49 -49.59
CA ARG A 979 27.56 -55.93 -49.90
C ARG A 979 28.19 -56.78 -48.81
N GLU A 980 28.94 -56.17 -47.91
CA GLU A 980 29.67 -56.83 -46.82
C GLU A 980 29.19 -56.30 -45.46
N SER A 981 29.05 -57.19 -44.47
CA SER A 981 28.67 -56.81 -43.10
C SER A 981 29.80 -56.11 -42.36
N PHE A 982 29.46 -55.13 -41.53
CA PHE A 982 30.41 -54.29 -40.78
C PHE A 982 29.83 -53.82 -39.45
N ASP A 983 30.71 -53.64 -38.46
CA ASP A 983 30.32 -53.33 -37.08
C ASP A 983 30.21 -51.81 -36.85
N VAL A 984 29.09 -51.37 -36.26
CA VAL A 984 28.79 -49.94 -36.07
C VAL A 984 28.58 -49.61 -34.59
N VAL A 985 29.19 -48.52 -34.14
CA VAL A 985 28.81 -47.81 -32.91
C VAL A 985 28.14 -46.49 -33.30
N GLY A 986 26.98 -46.22 -32.70
CA GLY A 986 26.12 -45.11 -33.06
C GLY A 986 25.96 -44.06 -31.95
N ILE A 987 25.85 -42.80 -32.35
CA ILE A 987 25.41 -41.70 -31.47
C ILE A 987 24.09 -41.17 -32.01
N GLY A 988 22.98 -41.49 -31.35
CA GLY A 988 21.64 -41.09 -31.80
C GLY A 988 20.54 -42.09 -31.47
N ASP A 989 19.39 -41.91 -32.13
CA ASP A 989 18.17 -42.67 -31.93
C ASP A 989 17.48 -42.94 -33.28
N MET A 990 16.79 -44.07 -33.42
CA MET A 990 16.08 -44.42 -34.66
C MET A 990 14.98 -43.41 -35.03
N SER A 991 14.39 -42.70 -34.08
CA SER A 991 13.43 -41.62 -34.36
C SER A 991 14.07 -40.38 -35.00
N GLY A 992 15.40 -40.25 -34.90
CA GLY A 992 16.18 -39.12 -35.41
C GLY A 992 16.33 -39.13 -36.92
N ASP A 993 16.28 -37.96 -37.55
CA ASP A 993 16.44 -37.81 -39.01
C ASP A 993 17.75 -38.42 -39.52
N VAL A 994 18.90 -37.93 -39.04
CA VAL A 994 20.20 -38.37 -39.56
C VAL A 994 20.58 -39.77 -39.09
N PHE A 995 20.35 -40.07 -37.80
CA PHE A 995 20.69 -41.37 -37.24
C PHE A 995 19.82 -42.48 -37.84
N GLY A 996 18.50 -42.32 -37.80
CA GLY A 996 17.54 -43.31 -38.28
C GLY A 996 17.71 -43.59 -39.76
N ASN A 997 17.71 -42.56 -40.61
CA ASN A 997 17.95 -42.73 -42.04
C ASN A 997 19.32 -43.39 -42.28
N GLY A 998 20.39 -42.95 -41.61
CA GLY A 998 21.73 -43.50 -41.77
C GLY A 998 21.83 -44.99 -41.45
N MET A 999 21.17 -45.43 -40.38
CA MET A 999 21.15 -46.85 -39.98
C MET A 999 20.23 -47.74 -40.82
N LEU A 1000 19.57 -47.17 -41.84
CA LEU A 1000 18.78 -47.87 -42.85
C LEU A 1000 19.39 -47.79 -44.26
N LEU A 1001 20.55 -47.15 -44.44
CA LEU A 1001 21.23 -47.07 -45.75
C LEU A 1001 22.01 -48.35 -46.13
N SER A 1002 22.02 -49.36 -45.26
CA SER A 1002 22.56 -50.68 -45.55
C SER A 1002 21.93 -51.74 -44.65
N ASP A 1003 21.44 -52.82 -45.25
CA ASP A 1003 20.96 -54.04 -44.57
C ASP A 1003 22.09 -54.91 -44.02
N HIS A 1004 23.34 -54.57 -44.34
CA HIS A 1004 24.56 -55.22 -43.84
C HIS A 1004 25.09 -54.63 -42.52
N ILE A 1005 24.44 -53.60 -41.96
CA ILE A 1005 24.85 -52.97 -40.69
C ILE A 1005 24.69 -53.95 -39.51
N ARG A 1006 25.78 -54.19 -38.78
CA ARG A 1006 25.79 -54.78 -37.44
C ARG A 1006 25.88 -53.67 -36.40
N LEU A 1007 24.74 -53.12 -35.99
CA LEU A 1007 24.69 -52.04 -34.99
C LEU A 1007 24.97 -52.61 -33.60
N LYS A 1008 26.24 -52.56 -33.17
CA LYS A 1008 26.66 -53.16 -31.90
C LYS A 1008 26.30 -52.33 -30.69
N ALA A 1009 26.25 -51.01 -30.84
CA ALA A 1009 25.81 -50.13 -29.78
C ALA A 1009 25.29 -48.81 -30.33
N ALA A 1010 24.37 -48.20 -29.60
CA ALA A 1010 23.94 -46.83 -29.84
C ALA A 1010 23.54 -46.17 -28.52
N PHE A 1011 23.70 -44.85 -28.41
CA PHE A 1011 23.23 -44.13 -27.22
C PHE A 1011 22.66 -42.75 -27.59
N ASN A 1012 21.68 -42.31 -26.81
CA ASN A 1012 21.05 -40.99 -26.94
C ASN A 1012 21.04 -40.26 -25.57
N HIS A 1013 20.15 -39.28 -25.37
CA HIS A 1013 20.05 -38.56 -24.09
C HIS A 1013 19.32 -39.34 -22.98
N LEU A 1014 18.66 -40.46 -23.30
CA LEU A 1014 17.84 -41.28 -22.41
C LEU A 1014 18.38 -42.69 -22.20
N HIS A 1015 18.83 -43.36 -23.26
CA HIS A 1015 19.09 -44.79 -23.30
C HIS A 1015 20.47 -45.12 -23.89
N ILE A 1016 20.98 -46.28 -23.49
CA ILE A 1016 22.15 -46.95 -24.07
C ILE A 1016 21.66 -48.32 -24.59
N PHE A 1017 21.69 -48.52 -25.90
CA PHE A 1017 21.40 -49.77 -26.60
C PHE A 1017 22.73 -50.50 -26.90
N ILE A 1018 22.79 -51.80 -26.61
CA ILE A 1018 23.95 -52.64 -26.94
C ILE A 1018 23.51 -54.02 -27.41
N ASP A 1019 24.07 -54.46 -28.52
CA ASP A 1019 23.89 -55.80 -29.09
C ASP A 1019 25.28 -56.37 -29.48
N PRO A 1020 25.87 -57.30 -28.71
CA PRO A 1020 27.23 -57.80 -28.96
C PRO A 1020 27.44 -58.50 -30.31
N ASP A 1021 26.41 -59.16 -30.84
CA ASP A 1021 26.45 -59.96 -32.07
C ASP A 1021 25.10 -59.88 -32.84
N PRO A 1022 24.75 -58.71 -33.41
CA PRO A 1022 23.47 -58.52 -34.07
C PRO A 1022 23.41 -59.27 -35.40
N ASP A 1023 22.27 -59.92 -35.68
CA ASP A 1023 21.96 -60.45 -37.02
C ASP A 1023 21.59 -59.28 -37.95
N PRO A 1024 22.30 -59.06 -39.09
CA PRO A 1024 22.07 -57.89 -39.93
C PRO A 1024 20.63 -57.78 -40.46
N ALA A 1025 20.05 -58.89 -40.93
CA ALA A 1025 18.73 -58.88 -41.56
C ALA A 1025 17.60 -58.67 -40.54
N ALA A 1026 17.61 -59.41 -39.42
CA ALA A 1026 16.61 -59.28 -38.37
C ALA A 1026 16.69 -57.92 -37.67
N SER A 1027 17.91 -57.44 -37.39
CA SER A 1027 18.11 -56.13 -36.77
C SER A 1027 17.75 -54.98 -37.72
N TYR A 1028 17.95 -55.13 -39.04
CA TYR A 1028 17.51 -54.14 -40.03
C TYR A 1028 15.99 -54.00 -40.03
N ALA A 1029 15.25 -55.12 -40.12
CA ALA A 1029 13.79 -55.10 -40.10
C ALA A 1029 13.23 -54.45 -38.81
N GLU A 1030 13.89 -54.68 -37.67
CA GLU A 1030 13.50 -54.05 -36.41
C GLU A 1030 13.83 -52.56 -36.36
N ARG A 1031 15.00 -52.13 -36.88
CA ARG A 1031 15.34 -50.71 -37.01
C ARG A 1031 14.34 -49.98 -37.92
N ASP A 1032 13.94 -50.59 -39.03
CA ASP A 1032 12.94 -50.04 -39.96
C ASP A 1032 11.57 -49.88 -39.28
N ARG A 1033 11.12 -50.91 -38.55
CA ARG A 1033 9.90 -50.83 -37.72
C ARG A 1033 9.97 -49.69 -36.71
N LEU A 1034 11.09 -49.51 -36.01
CA LEU A 1034 11.28 -48.43 -35.05
C LEU A 1034 11.28 -47.05 -35.69
N PHE A 1035 11.82 -46.92 -36.91
CA PHE A 1035 11.86 -45.67 -37.65
C PHE A 1035 10.46 -45.18 -38.04
N GLU A 1036 9.56 -46.10 -38.42
CA GLU A 1036 8.18 -45.81 -38.84
C GLU A 1036 7.20 -45.55 -37.69
N LEU A 1037 7.59 -45.79 -36.44
CA LEU A 1037 6.73 -45.49 -35.29
C LEU A 1037 6.54 -43.96 -35.12
N PRO A 1038 5.31 -43.48 -34.83
CA PRO A 1038 5.05 -42.05 -34.59
C PRO A 1038 5.88 -41.44 -33.45
N ARG A 1039 6.22 -42.26 -32.45
CA ARG A 1039 7.20 -41.99 -31.40
C ARG A 1039 7.93 -43.29 -31.12
N SER A 1040 9.25 -43.25 -31.16
CA SER A 1040 10.11 -44.38 -30.83
C SER A 1040 11.33 -43.93 -30.04
N GLY A 1041 11.90 -44.86 -29.29
CA GLY A 1041 13.26 -44.80 -28.79
C GLY A 1041 13.83 -46.20 -28.60
N TRP A 1042 15.08 -46.28 -28.13
CA TRP A 1042 15.73 -47.58 -27.92
C TRP A 1042 14.97 -48.54 -27.00
N ALA A 1043 14.16 -48.05 -26.06
CA ALA A 1043 13.35 -48.88 -25.18
C ALA A 1043 12.21 -49.63 -25.91
N ASP A 1044 11.85 -49.22 -27.12
CA ASP A 1044 10.81 -49.86 -27.94
C ASP A 1044 11.35 -51.02 -28.80
N TYR A 1045 12.68 -51.24 -28.80
CA TYR A 1045 13.34 -52.33 -29.53
C TYR A 1045 12.93 -53.69 -28.96
N ASP A 1046 12.58 -54.66 -29.82
CA ASP A 1046 12.22 -56.01 -29.37
C ASP A 1046 13.43 -56.71 -28.74
N ALA A 1047 13.42 -56.80 -27.41
CA ALA A 1047 14.48 -57.42 -26.62
C ALA A 1047 14.76 -58.89 -26.99
N LYS A 1048 13.83 -59.58 -27.66
CA LYS A 1048 14.06 -60.96 -28.14
C LYS A 1048 15.04 -61.04 -29.32
N LEU A 1049 15.22 -59.94 -30.05
CA LEU A 1049 16.14 -59.84 -31.19
C LEU A 1049 17.55 -59.42 -30.78
N ILE A 1050 17.74 -58.97 -29.53
CA ILE A 1050 19.05 -58.59 -29.00
C ILE A 1050 19.84 -59.86 -28.67
N SER A 1051 21.09 -59.97 -29.14
CA SER A 1051 21.93 -61.13 -28.88
C SER A 1051 22.30 -61.27 -27.40
N LYS A 1052 22.79 -62.46 -27.04
CA LYS A 1052 23.12 -62.79 -25.66
C LYS A 1052 24.16 -61.81 -25.08
N GLY A 1053 23.82 -61.23 -23.94
CA GLY A 1053 24.69 -60.29 -23.22
C GLY A 1053 24.45 -58.81 -23.58
N GLY A 1054 23.57 -58.52 -24.56
CA GLY A 1054 23.10 -57.18 -24.89
C GLY A 1054 21.87 -56.73 -24.10
N GLY A 1055 21.44 -55.51 -24.32
CA GLY A 1055 20.26 -54.92 -23.68
C GLY A 1055 20.09 -53.42 -23.94
N VAL A 1056 19.06 -52.85 -23.33
CA VAL A 1056 18.77 -51.41 -23.34
C VAL A 1056 18.66 -50.92 -21.90
N TRP A 1057 19.44 -49.89 -21.56
CA TRP A 1057 19.50 -49.33 -20.21
C TRP A 1057 19.22 -47.84 -20.20
N SER A 1058 18.67 -47.34 -19.10
CA SER A 1058 18.48 -45.91 -18.90
C SER A 1058 19.77 -45.23 -18.48
N ARG A 1059 20.05 -44.05 -19.04
CA ARG A 1059 21.18 -43.19 -18.63
C ARG A 1059 21.04 -42.66 -17.20
N GLN A 1060 19.86 -42.78 -16.60
CA GLN A 1060 19.63 -42.40 -15.20
C GLN A 1060 19.97 -43.53 -14.21
N GLU A 1061 20.30 -44.73 -14.69
CA GLU A 1061 20.72 -45.82 -13.82
C GLU A 1061 22.03 -45.50 -13.10
N LYS A 1062 22.16 -45.96 -11.86
CA LYS A 1062 23.40 -45.75 -11.09
C LYS A 1062 24.57 -46.60 -11.61
N SER A 1063 24.27 -47.77 -12.17
CA SER A 1063 25.27 -48.76 -12.57
C SER A 1063 24.65 -49.86 -13.44
N ILE A 1064 25.23 -50.08 -14.61
CA ILE A 1064 24.81 -51.07 -15.61
C ILE A 1064 25.72 -52.31 -15.50
N PRO A 1065 25.16 -53.53 -15.33
CA PRO A 1065 25.95 -54.77 -15.30
C PRO A 1065 26.47 -55.13 -16.71
N LEU A 1066 27.71 -55.61 -16.78
CA LEU A 1066 28.36 -56.03 -18.02
C LEU A 1066 28.47 -57.56 -18.10
N SER A 1067 27.96 -58.13 -19.19
CA SER A 1067 28.12 -59.55 -19.50
C SER A 1067 29.58 -59.88 -19.87
N PRO A 1068 30.01 -61.15 -19.76
CA PRO A 1068 31.33 -61.57 -20.27
C PRO A 1068 31.56 -61.18 -21.74
N GLU A 1069 30.52 -61.32 -22.58
CA GLU A 1069 30.54 -60.95 -24.00
C GLU A 1069 30.83 -59.44 -24.20
N LEU A 1070 30.22 -58.57 -23.38
CA LEU A 1070 30.47 -57.13 -23.43
C LEU A 1070 31.87 -56.74 -22.93
N ARG A 1071 32.34 -57.38 -21.85
CA ARG A 1071 33.66 -57.10 -21.29
C ARG A 1071 34.77 -57.45 -22.26
N ASP A 1072 34.64 -58.58 -22.96
CA ASP A 1072 35.59 -59.02 -23.99
C ASP A 1072 35.65 -58.03 -25.17
N TRP A 1073 34.50 -57.63 -25.71
CA TRP A 1073 34.44 -56.66 -26.81
C TRP A 1073 34.98 -55.27 -26.42
N LEU A 1074 34.57 -54.75 -25.26
CA LEU A 1074 34.99 -53.42 -24.80
C LEU A 1074 36.45 -53.39 -24.32
N GLY A 1075 36.98 -54.53 -23.86
CA GLY A 1075 38.29 -54.64 -23.24
C GLY A 1075 38.32 -54.04 -21.82
N VAL A 1076 37.24 -54.23 -21.05
CA VAL A 1076 37.10 -53.73 -19.67
C VAL A 1076 37.05 -54.89 -18.68
N ALA A 1077 37.62 -54.72 -17.49
CA ALA A 1077 37.68 -55.78 -16.47
C ALA A 1077 36.48 -55.74 -15.50
N GLU A 1078 35.88 -54.56 -15.35
CA GLU A 1078 34.81 -54.23 -14.44
C GLU A 1078 33.51 -54.98 -14.79
N GLU A 1079 32.85 -55.55 -13.78
CA GLU A 1079 31.56 -56.25 -13.96
C GLU A 1079 30.37 -55.29 -14.06
N ARG A 1080 30.55 -54.03 -13.72
CA ARG A 1080 29.53 -52.98 -13.81
C ARG A 1080 30.18 -51.63 -14.06
N LEU A 1081 29.54 -50.79 -14.86
CA LEU A 1081 29.97 -49.40 -15.11
C LEU A 1081 28.84 -48.42 -14.88
N ALA A 1082 29.16 -47.18 -14.49
CA ALA A 1082 28.17 -46.10 -14.56
C ALA A 1082 27.84 -45.77 -16.04
N PRO A 1083 26.64 -45.24 -16.36
CA PRO A 1083 26.27 -44.97 -17.75
C PRO A 1083 27.28 -44.11 -18.54
N ASN A 1084 27.83 -43.06 -17.92
CA ASN A 1084 28.83 -42.22 -18.58
C ASN A 1084 30.15 -42.96 -18.84
N GLU A 1085 30.57 -43.83 -17.92
CA GLU A 1085 31.78 -44.66 -18.09
C GLU A 1085 31.57 -45.70 -19.20
N LEU A 1086 30.36 -46.28 -19.28
CA LEU A 1086 29.99 -47.19 -20.35
C LEU A 1086 30.00 -46.48 -21.72
N ILE A 1087 29.43 -45.28 -21.83
CA ILE A 1087 29.50 -44.50 -23.08
C ILE A 1087 30.96 -44.22 -23.48
N ARG A 1088 31.84 -43.90 -22.54
CA ARG A 1088 33.28 -43.74 -22.81
C ARG A 1088 33.92 -45.01 -23.33
N ALA A 1089 33.55 -46.17 -22.78
CA ALA A 1089 34.02 -47.47 -23.26
C ALA A 1089 33.51 -47.77 -24.67
N LEU A 1090 32.24 -47.47 -24.96
CA LEU A 1090 31.62 -47.67 -26.28
C LEU A 1090 32.27 -46.78 -27.35
N LEU A 1091 32.55 -45.51 -27.05
CA LEU A 1091 33.28 -44.62 -27.97
C LEU A 1091 34.70 -45.13 -28.28
N LYS A 1092 35.31 -45.86 -27.34
CA LYS A 1092 36.63 -46.48 -27.51
C LYS A 1092 36.55 -47.93 -28.00
N ALA A 1093 35.36 -48.47 -28.28
CA ALA A 1093 35.22 -49.88 -28.66
C ALA A 1093 35.81 -50.14 -30.05
N PRO A 1094 36.32 -51.36 -30.34
CA PRO A 1094 36.66 -51.76 -31.69
C PRO A 1094 35.37 -51.86 -32.53
N ALA A 1095 35.32 -51.15 -33.65
CA ALA A 1095 34.21 -51.15 -34.62
C ALA A 1095 34.73 -50.74 -36.01
N ASP A 1096 33.96 -50.98 -37.06
CA ASP A 1096 34.32 -50.50 -38.40
C ASP A 1096 33.93 -49.03 -38.58
N LEU A 1097 32.72 -48.66 -38.13
CA LEU A 1097 32.17 -47.31 -38.27
C LEU A 1097 31.72 -46.75 -36.92
N LEU A 1098 32.15 -45.52 -36.61
CA LEU A 1098 31.46 -44.67 -35.64
C LEU A 1098 30.54 -43.71 -36.39
N TRP A 1099 29.23 -43.92 -36.28
CA TRP A 1099 28.23 -43.07 -36.91
C TRP A 1099 27.69 -42.05 -35.92
N ASN A 1100 28.05 -40.79 -36.12
CA ASN A 1100 27.48 -39.69 -35.35
C ASN A 1100 26.24 -39.15 -36.08
N GLY A 1101 25.04 -39.50 -35.60
CA GLY A 1101 23.77 -38.90 -36.04
C GLY A 1101 23.14 -37.97 -34.99
N GLY A 1102 23.88 -37.67 -33.92
CA GLY A 1102 23.44 -36.87 -32.78
C GLY A 1102 24.03 -35.47 -32.75
N ILE A 1103 23.87 -34.77 -31.62
CA ILE A 1103 24.43 -33.43 -31.40
C ILE A 1103 25.32 -33.49 -30.16
N GLY A 1104 26.52 -32.93 -30.25
CA GLY A 1104 27.44 -32.76 -29.13
C GLY A 1104 28.87 -33.17 -29.46
N THR A 1105 29.82 -32.60 -28.72
CA THR A 1105 31.25 -32.84 -28.91
C THR A 1105 31.69 -34.02 -28.04
N TYR A 1106 31.80 -35.21 -28.65
CA TYR A 1106 32.18 -36.46 -27.98
C TYR A 1106 33.68 -36.75 -28.03
N VAL A 1107 34.41 -36.07 -28.91
CA VAL A 1107 35.84 -36.31 -29.12
C VAL A 1107 36.62 -35.01 -29.19
N LYS A 1108 37.73 -34.93 -28.47
CA LYS A 1108 38.69 -33.81 -28.51
C LYS A 1108 40.12 -34.30 -28.73
N ALA A 1109 41.08 -33.39 -28.90
CA ALA A 1109 42.49 -33.76 -28.80
C ALA A 1109 42.92 -33.93 -27.33
N ARG A 1110 43.99 -34.71 -27.09
CA ARG A 1110 44.61 -34.78 -25.76
C ARG A 1110 45.12 -33.41 -25.28
N SER A 1111 45.56 -32.55 -26.21
CA SER A 1111 46.09 -31.21 -25.93
C SER A 1111 45.01 -30.18 -25.58
N GLU A 1112 43.73 -30.53 -25.70
CA GLU A 1112 42.60 -29.69 -25.33
C GLU A 1112 42.08 -30.09 -23.93
N SER A 1113 41.74 -29.08 -23.13
CA SER A 1113 40.94 -29.28 -21.91
C SER A 1113 39.48 -29.59 -22.26
N GLN A 1114 38.68 -29.98 -21.27
CA GLN A 1114 37.23 -30.16 -21.50
C GLN A 1114 36.54 -28.84 -21.86
N SER A 1115 36.96 -27.74 -21.21
CA SER A 1115 36.42 -26.40 -21.50
C SER A 1115 36.70 -25.92 -22.91
N ASP A 1116 37.85 -26.27 -23.49
CA ASP A 1116 38.22 -25.85 -24.85
C ASP A 1116 37.28 -26.44 -25.92
N ALA A 1117 36.63 -27.57 -25.63
CA ALA A 1117 35.71 -28.24 -26.55
C ALA A 1117 34.33 -27.54 -26.68
N GLY A 1118 34.01 -26.59 -25.79
CA GLY A 1118 32.82 -25.75 -25.90
C GLY A 1118 31.46 -26.43 -25.64
N ASP A 1119 31.44 -27.68 -25.16
CA ASP A 1119 30.20 -28.45 -24.88
C ASP A 1119 30.24 -29.10 -23.49
N ARG A 1120 29.82 -28.36 -22.46
CA ARG A 1120 29.84 -28.86 -21.08
C ARG A 1120 28.95 -30.09 -20.87
N SER A 1121 27.91 -30.27 -21.67
CA SER A 1121 26.94 -31.37 -21.48
C SER A 1121 27.55 -32.75 -21.68
N ASN A 1122 28.62 -32.83 -22.49
CA ASN A 1122 29.32 -34.07 -22.82
C ASN A 1122 30.69 -34.22 -22.15
N ASP A 1123 31.07 -33.33 -21.22
CA ASP A 1123 32.36 -33.42 -20.51
C ASP A 1123 32.58 -34.79 -19.84
N GLY A 1124 31.52 -35.36 -19.26
CA GLY A 1124 31.55 -36.64 -18.57
C GLY A 1124 31.72 -37.87 -19.49
N VAL A 1125 31.44 -37.74 -20.78
CA VAL A 1125 31.50 -38.83 -21.77
C VAL A 1125 32.59 -38.64 -22.83
N ARG A 1126 33.20 -37.45 -22.92
CA ARG A 1126 34.17 -37.12 -23.95
C ARG A 1126 35.45 -37.97 -23.86
N VAL A 1127 35.97 -38.36 -25.03
CA VAL A 1127 37.22 -39.12 -25.21
C VAL A 1127 38.22 -38.35 -26.09
N ASN A 1128 39.45 -38.83 -26.22
CA ASN A 1128 40.43 -38.22 -27.12
C ASN A 1128 40.42 -38.92 -28.49
N GLY A 1129 40.73 -38.19 -29.56
CA GLY A 1129 40.75 -38.73 -30.94
C GLY A 1129 41.69 -39.92 -31.11
N ARG A 1130 42.85 -39.89 -30.45
CA ARG A 1130 43.80 -41.03 -30.45
C ARG A 1130 43.28 -42.28 -29.74
N ASP A 1131 42.26 -42.16 -28.88
CA ASP A 1131 41.73 -43.28 -28.10
C ASP A 1131 40.63 -44.04 -28.88
N LEU A 1132 40.20 -43.53 -30.04
CA LEU A 1132 39.23 -44.19 -30.91
C LEU A 1132 39.86 -45.37 -31.64
N ARG A 1133 39.13 -46.49 -31.69
CA ARG A 1133 39.54 -47.74 -32.37
C ARG A 1133 38.68 -48.07 -33.60
N CYS A 1134 37.81 -47.15 -34.03
CA CYS A 1134 37.05 -47.32 -35.27
C CYS A 1134 37.89 -47.02 -36.52
N LEU A 1135 37.57 -47.65 -37.65
CA LEU A 1135 38.27 -47.41 -38.92
C LEU A 1135 37.80 -46.13 -39.61
N VAL A 1136 36.49 -45.90 -39.62
CA VAL A 1136 35.85 -44.74 -40.24
C VAL A 1136 34.95 -44.04 -39.24
N VAL A 1137 34.92 -42.70 -39.29
CA VAL A 1137 33.92 -41.89 -38.61
C VAL A 1137 33.06 -41.21 -39.69
N GLY A 1138 31.74 -41.32 -39.56
CA GLY A 1138 30.79 -40.54 -40.35
C GLY A 1138 30.14 -39.48 -39.48
N GLU A 1139 30.39 -38.19 -39.75
CA GLU A 1139 29.80 -37.08 -39.02
C GLU A 1139 28.52 -36.56 -39.70
N GLY A 1140 27.45 -37.36 -39.63
CA GLY A 1140 26.13 -36.93 -40.10
C GLY A 1140 25.52 -35.81 -39.22
N GLY A 1141 25.75 -35.87 -37.91
CA GLY A 1141 25.40 -34.84 -36.95
C GLY A 1141 26.40 -33.69 -36.92
N ASN A 1142 26.07 -32.60 -36.22
CA ASN A 1142 26.97 -31.44 -36.10
C ASN A 1142 27.87 -31.56 -34.87
N LEU A 1143 29.12 -31.10 -35.02
CA LEU A 1143 30.11 -30.89 -33.95
C LEU A 1143 30.43 -32.14 -33.13
N GLY A 1144 30.52 -33.32 -33.75
CA GLY A 1144 30.91 -34.56 -33.05
C GLY A 1144 32.31 -34.48 -32.43
N PHE A 1145 33.21 -33.76 -33.11
CA PHE A 1145 34.63 -33.68 -32.80
C PHE A 1145 35.09 -32.22 -32.75
N THR A 1146 36.05 -31.92 -31.88
CA THR A 1146 36.86 -30.70 -32.05
C THR A 1146 37.75 -30.85 -33.28
N GLN A 1147 38.15 -29.74 -33.91
CA GLN A 1147 39.03 -29.80 -35.08
C GLN A 1147 40.37 -30.48 -34.77
N ARG A 1148 40.95 -30.21 -33.59
CA ARG A 1148 42.20 -30.87 -33.16
C ARG A 1148 41.96 -32.35 -32.87
N GLY A 1149 40.80 -32.73 -32.35
CA GLY A 1149 40.40 -34.12 -32.14
C GLY A 1149 40.30 -34.90 -33.45
N ARG A 1150 39.75 -34.29 -34.52
CA ARG A 1150 39.73 -34.87 -35.87
C ARG A 1150 41.13 -35.14 -36.39
N ILE A 1151 42.01 -34.15 -36.28
CA ILE A 1151 43.41 -34.26 -36.70
C ILE A 1151 44.12 -35.37 -35.90
N GLU A 1152 43.92 -35.44 -34.58
CA GLU A 1152 44.52 -36.47 -33.74
C GLU A 1152 44.07 -37.89 -34.12
N TYR A 1153 42.78 -38.07 -34.45
CA TYR A 1153 42.24 -39.35 -34.93
C TYR A 1153 42.76 -39.71 -36.33
N ALA A 1154 42.79 -38.76 -37.26
CA ALA A 1154 43.31 -38.95 -38.61
C ALA A 1154 44.81 -39.33 -38.62
N LEU A 1155 45.62 -38.68 -37.79
CA LEU A 1155 47.04 -39.01 -37.60
C LEU A 1155 47.25 -40.43 -37.04
N ASN A 1156 46.25 -40.98 -36.36
CA ASN A 1156 46.27 -42.36 -35.86
C ASN A 1156 45.76 -43.39 -36.90
N GLY A 1157 45.55 -42.97 -38.16
CA GLY A 1157 45.14 -43.84 -39.27
C GLY A 1157 43.63 -43.98 -39.48
N GLY A 1158 42.81 -43.29 -38.69
CA GLY A 1158 41.36 -43.23 -38.88
C GLY A 1158 40.97 -42.37 -40.10
N ARG A 1159 39.86 -42.69 -40.75
CA ARG A 1159 39.34 -41.90 -41.89
C ARG A 1159 38.08 -41.14 -41.49
N LEU A 1160 38.06 -39.85 -41.76
CA LEU A 1160 36.90 -38.98 -41.55
C LEU A 1160 37.01 -37.72 -42.40
N ASN A 1161 35.86 -37.10 -42.70
CA ASN A 1161 35.82 -35.68 -42.99
C ASN A 1161 35.23 -34.95 -41.79
N THR A 1162 35.28 -33.62 -41.85
CA THR A 1162 34.53 -32.77 -40.92
C THR A 1162 33.05 -32.76 -41.29
N ASP A 1163 32.20 -32.72 -40.27
CA ASP A 1163 30.74 -32.59 -40.35
C ASP A 1163 30.19 -31.69 -41.46
N PHE A 1164 30.71 -30.48 -41.68
CA PHE A 1164 30.21 -29.56 -42.70
C PHE A 1164 30.46 -30.03 -44.14
N ILE A 1165 31.32 -31.03 -44.35
CA ILE A 1165 31.47 -31.75 -45.62
C ILE A 1165 30.45 -32.87 -45.69
N ASP A 1166 30.43 -33.75 -44.66
CA ASP A 1166 29.60 -34.95 -44.63
C ASP A 1166 28.10 -34.61 -44.67
N ASN A 1167 27.65 -33.69 -43.82
CA ASN A 1167 26.23 -33.33 -43.68
C ASN A 1167 25.80 -32.11 -44.53
N SER A 1168 26.61 -31.72 -45.52
CA SER A 1168 26.37 -30.57 -46.40
C SER A 1168 25.11 -30.71 -47.27
N ALA A 1169 24.69 -31.94 -47.56
CA ALA A 1169 23.55 -32.25 -48.44
C ALA A 1169 22.25 -31.56 -47.98
N GLY A 1170 22.02 -31.46 -46.67
CA GLY A 1170 20.84 -30.78 -46.13
C GLY A 1170 20.83 -29.28 -46.48
N VAL A 1171 21.97 -28.60 -46.39
CA VAL A 1171 22.06 -27.16 -46.74
C VAL A 1171 21.96 -26.96 -48.24
N ASN A 1172 22.58 -27.82 -49.04
CA ASN A 1172 22.51 -27.77 -50.50
C ASN A 1172 21.07 -27.99 -51.00
N CYS A 1173 20.36 -29.00 -50.49
CA CYS A 1173 18.94 -29.22 -50.79
C CYS A 1173 18.08 -28.00 -50.45
N SER A 1174 18.37 -27.36 -49.31
CA SER A 1174 17.67 -26.16 -48.88
C SER A 1174 17.95 -24.95 -49.77
N ASP A 1175 19.12 -24.86 -50.40
CA ASP A 1175 19.47 -23.81 -51.37
C ASP A 1175 18.73 -23.97 -52.68
N HIS A 1176 18.66 -25.20 -53.20
CA HIS A 1176 17.78 -25.53 -54.31
C HIS A 1176 16.32 -25.19 -54.00
N GLU A 1177 15.82 -25.52 -52.81
CA GLU A 1177 14.45 -25.18 -52.40
C GLU A 1177 14.16 -23.68 -52.54
N VAL A 1178 14.99 -22.83 -51.92
CA VAL A 1178 14.79 -21.37 -51.91
C VAL A 1178 14.87 -20.80 -53.32
N ASN A 1179 15.89 -21.17 -54.10
CA ASN A 1179 16.06 -20.67 -55.47
C ASN A 1179 14.88 -21.06 -56.38
N ILE A 1180 14.42 -22.31 -56.28
CA ILE A 1180 13.23 -22.77 -57.02
C ILE A 1180 11.98 -22.00 -56.56
N LYS A 1181 11.78 -21.82 -55.25
CA LYS A 1181 10.64 -21.08 -54.72
C LYS A 1181 10.61 -19.63 -55.19
N ILE A 1182 11.75 -18.94 -55.21
CA ILE A 1182 11.88 -17.57 -55.74
C ILE A 1182 11.42 -17.52 -57.20
N LEU A 1183 11.95 -18.40 -58.05
CA LEU A 1183 11.56 -18.49 -59.46
C LEU A 1183 10.08 -18.82 -59.67
N LEU A 1184 9.52 -19.71 -58.85
CA LEU A 1184 8.10 -20.06 -58.90
C LEU A 1184 7.21 -18.91 -58.41
N ASN A 1185 7.65 -18.15 -57.40
CA ASN A 1185 6.94 -16.96 -56.91
C ASN A 1185 6.86 -15.88 -58.00
N ASP A 1186 7.93 -15.69 -58.77
CA ASP A 1186 7.91 -14.80 -59.93
C ASP A 1186 6.93 -15.27 -61.01
N ALA A 1187 6.88 -16.57 -61.30
CA ALA A 1187 5.93 -17.13 -62.25
C ALA A 1187 4.46 -16.98 -61.80
N VAL A 1188 4.20 -17.12 -60.49
CA VAL A 1188 2.87 -16.87 -59.91
C VAL A 1188 2.51 -15.39 -60.01
N ARG A 1189 3.41 -14.49 -59.59
CA ARG A 1189 3.19 -13.02 -59.67
C ARG A 1189 2.92 -12.58 -61.11
N ALA A 1190 3.62 -13.16 -62.08
CA ALA A 1190 3.41 -12.90 -63.51
C ALA A 1190 2.16 -13.57 -64.11
N GLY A 1191 1.35 -14.29 -63.32
CA GLY A 1191 0.16 -15.00 -63.79
C GLY A 1191 0.42 -16.22 -64.68
N ARG A 1192 1.68 -16.69 -64.76
CA ARG A 1192 2.09 -17.84 -65.60
C ARG A 1192 1.92 -19.18 -64.89
N LEU A 1193 1.79 -19.18 -63.56
CA LEU A 1193 1.54 -20.36 -62.73
C LEU A 1193 0.39 -20.07 -61.74
N MET A 1194 -0.57 -20.99 -61.61
CA MET A 1194 -1.61 -20.86 -60.58
C MET A 1194 -1.03 -21.25 -59.21
N GLN A 1195 -1.35 -20.48 -58.16
CA GLN A 1195 -0.88 -20.72 -56.78
C GLN A 1195 -1.12 -22.16 -56.32
N LYS A 1196 -2.30 -22.73 -56.61
CA LYS A 1196 -2.68 -24.11 -56.25
C LYS A 1196 -1.85 -25.21 -56.97
N SER A 1197 -1.23 -24.89 -58.10
CA SER A 1197 -0.45 -25.84 -58.90
C SER A 1197 1.03 -25.88 -58.48
N ARG A 1198 1.50 -24.82 -57.81
CA ARG A 1198 2.90 -24.66 -57.39
C ARG A 1198 3.41 -25.78 -56.46
N PRO A 1199 2.69 -26.19 -55.39
CA PRO A 1199 3.17 -27.28 -54.53
C PRO A 1199 3.32 -28.62 -55.25
N ARG A 1200 2.43 -28.92 -56.22
CA ARG A 1200 2.52 -30.15 -57.03
C ARG A 1200 3.77 -30.17 -57.91
N LEU A 1201 4.09 -29.04 -58.54
CA LEU A 1201 5.32 -28.91 -59.33
C LEU A 1201 6.56 -29.06 -58.44
N MET A 1202 6.58 -28.42 -57.27
CA MET A 1202 7.67 -28.55 -56.30
C MET A 1202 7.93 -30.01 -55.92
N ALA A 1203 6.86 -30.75 -55.55
CA ALA A 1203 6.94 -32.16 -55.19
C ALA A 1203 7.46 -33.04 -56.33
N SER A 1204 7.11 -32.74 -57.59
CA SER A 1204 7.56 -33.52 -58.75
C SER A 1204 9.07 -33.45 -59.03
N MET A 1205 9.77 -32.43 -58.51
CA MET A 1205 11.22 -32.24 -58.69
C MET A 1205 12.08 -32.89 -57.59
N THR A 1206 11.46 -33.54 -56.59
CA THR A 1206 12.15 -34.06 -55.39
C THR A 1206 13.33 -34.98 -55.71
N ASP A 1207 13.12 -35.98 -56.59
CA ASP A 1207 14.17 -36.95 -56.93
C ASP A 1207 15.30 -36.34 -57.76
N GLU A 1208 14.98 -35.38 -58.64
CA GLU A 1208 15.97 -34.67 -59.45
C GLU A 1208 16.87 -33.79 -58.56
N VAL A 1209 16.26 -33.04 -57.62
CA VAL A 1209 17.01 -32.24 -56.63
C VAL A 1209 17.87 -33.14 -55.75
N ALA A 1210 17.34 -34.29 -55.27
CA ALA A 1210 18.15 -35.25 -54.51
C ALA A 1210 19.36 -35.74 -55.32
N GLY A 1211 19.18 -36.02 -56.61
CA GLY A 1211 20.26 -36.43 -57.50
C GLY A 1211 21.34 -35.36 -57.67
N LEU A 1212 20.95 -34.09 -57.86
CA LEU A 1212 21.88 -32.96 -57.96
C LEU A 1212 22.70 -32.78 -56.68
N VAL A 1213 22.03 -32.82 -55.52
CA VAL A 1213 22.66 -32.70 -54.20
C VAL A 1213 23.66 -33.83 -53.97
N LEU A 1214 23.24 -35.09 -54.13
CA LEU A 1214 24.13 -36.23 -53.87
C LEU A 1214 25.31 -36.31 -54.85
N ARG A 1215 25.13 -35.88 -56.09
CA ARG A 1215 26.24 -35.72 -57.04
C ARG A 1215 27.26 -34.72 -56.53
N SER A 1216 26.81 -33.60 -55.94
CA SER A 1216 27.70 -32.63 -55.30
C SER A 1216 28.49 -33.27 -54.14
N ASN A 1217 27.83 -33.99 -53.23
CA ASN A 1217 28.49 -34.68 -52.11
C ASN A 1217 29.53 -35.71 -52.58
N TYR A 1218 29.20 -36.49 -53.60
CA TYR A 1218 30.13 -37.46 -54.19
C TYR A 1218 31.39 -36.80 -54.77
N LEU A 1219 31.22 -35.70 -55.51
CA LEU A 1219 32.31 -34.97 -56.15
C LEU A 1219 33.15 -34.18 -55.15
N GLN A 1220 32.53 -33.63 -54.11
CA GLN A 1220 33.22 -32.88 -53.06
C GLN A 1220 34.19 -33.77 -52.28
N THR A 1221 33.72 -34.93 -51.83
CA THR A 1221 34.57 -35.91 -51.14
C THR A 1221 35.64 -36.47 -52.08
N GLN A 1222 35.35 -36.60 -53.39
CA GLN A 1222 36.35 -36.94 -54.39
C GLN A 1222 37.46 -35.91 -54.49
N ALA A 1223 37.10 -34.63 -54.54
CA ALA A 1223 38.07 -33.55 -54.63
C ALA A 1223 38.99 -33.53 -53.40
N ILE A 1224 38.44 -33.75 -52.19
CA ILE A 1224 39.22 -33.84 -50.96
C ILE A 1224 40.20 -35.02 -51.02
N SER A 1225 39.73 -36.24 -51.34
CA SER A 1225 40.62 -37.41 -51.46
C SER A 1225 41.71 -37.21 -52.51
N MET A 1226 41.39 -36.54 -53.63
CA MET A 1226 42.38 -36.24 -54.68
C MET A 1226 43.42 -35.22 -54.20
N MET A 1227 43.02 -34.22 -53.43
CA MET A 1227 43.94 -33.25 -52.82
C MET A 1227 44.80 -33.90 -51.73
N GLU A 1228 44.21 -34.74 -50.87
CA GLU A 1228 44.94 -35.50 -49.85
C GLU A 1228 46.00 -36.40 -50.49
N ALA A 1229 45.65 -37.14 -51.54
CA ALA A 1229 46.59 -38.01 -52.27
C ALA A 1229 47.79 -37.26 -52.89
N GLN A 1230 47.65 -35.95 -53.11
CA GLN A 1230 48.70 -35.08 -53.66
C GLN A 1230 49.32 -34.14 -52.61
N ALA A 1231 48.85 -34.14 -51.36
CA ALA A 1231 49.19 -33.14 -50.35
C ALA A 1231 50.70 -33.04 -50.12
N THR A 1232 51.39 -34.18 -50.04
CA THR A 1232 52.86 -34.23 -49.87
C THR A 1232 53.59 -33.57 -51.04
N ALA A 1233 53.11 -33.76 -52.28
CA ALA A 1233 53.72 -33.16 -53.47
C ALA A 1233 53.44 -31.66 -53.60
N ARG A 1234 52.36 -31.15 -52.99
CA ARG A 1234 51.91 -29.76 -53.07
C ARG A 1234 52.15 -28.94 -51.79
N LEU A 1235 52.98 -29.44 -50.87
CA LEU A 1235 53.23 -28.81 -49.57
C LEU A 1235 53.64 -27.33 -49.67
N GLY A 1236 54.48 -26.99 -50.66
CA GLY A 1236 54.90 -25.61 -50.90
C GLY A 1236 53.74 -24.68 -51.27
N GLU A 1237 52.86 -25.12 -52.19
CA GLU A 1237 51.67 -24.36 -52.58
C GLU A 1237 50.69 -24.16 -51.42
N HIS A 1238 50.54 -25.17 -50.56
CA HIS A 1238 49.74 -25.05 -49.33
C HIS A 1238 50.34 -24.03 -48.36
N GLY A 1239 51.67 -24.02 -48.20
CA GLY A 1239 52.36 -23.01 -47.40
C GLY A 1239 52.13 -21.60 -47.90
N ASP A 1240 52.33 -21.37 -49.20
CA ASP A 1240 52.10 -20.06 -49.83
C ASP A 1240 50.64 -19.59 -49.69
N PHE A 1241 49.69 -20.52 -49.82
CA PHE A 1241 48.27 -20.22 -49.65
C PHE A 1241 47.92 -19.87 -48.20
N ILE A 1242 48.48 -20.57 -47.20
CA ILE A 1242 48.32 -20.24 -45.78
C ILE A 1242 48.87 -18.84 -45.51
N THR A 1243 50.09 -18.54 -45.96
CA THR A 1243 50.70 -17.20 -45.79
C THR A 1243 49.86 -16.10 -46.46
N LEU A 1244 49.28 -16.36 -47.63
CA LEU A 1244 48.36 -15.43 -48.29
C LEU A 1244 47.12 -15.18 -47.44
N LEU A 1245 46.53 -16.22 -46.85
CA LEU A 1245 45.35 -16.09 -45.99
C LEU A 1245 45.66 -15.36 -44.68
N GLU A 1246 46.81 -15.64 -44.05
CA GLU A 1246 47.30 -14.90 -42.87
C GLU A 1246 47.49 -13.42 -43.19
N HIS A 1247 48.11 -13.09 -44.33
CA HIS A 1247 48.30 -11.70 -44.77
C HIS A 1247 46.97 -10.98 -45.06
N ARG A 1248 45.92 -11.73 -45.41
CA ARG A 1248 44.57 -11.20 -45.61
C ARG A 1248 43.73 -11.17 -44.33
N ASN A 1249 44.30 -11.55 -43.18
CA ASN A 1249 43.59 -11.76 -41.91
C ASN A 1249 42.38 -12.70 -42.05
N VAL A 1250 42.51 -13.71 -42.91
CA VAL A 1250 41.50 -14.77 -43.09
C VAL A 1250 41.87 -16.00 -42.25
N LEU A 1251 43.15 -16.20 -41.93
CA LEU A 1251 43.68 -17.22 -41.01
C LEU A 1251 44.37 -16.58 -39.80
#